data_AF-A0A5C6URE2-F1
#
_entry.id   AF-A0A5C6URE2-F1
#
_cell.length_a   1.000
_cell.length_b   1.000
_cell.length_c   1.000
_cell.angle_alpha   90.00
_cell.angle_beta   90.00
_cell.angle_gamma   90.00
#
_symmetry.space_group_name_H-M   'P 1'
#
loop_
_entity.id
_entity.type
_entity.pdbx_description
1 polymer ?
#
loop_
_entity_poly.entity_id
_entity_poly.type
_entity_poly.pdbx_seq_one_letter_code
_entity_poly.pdbx_strand_id
1 'polypeptide(L)'
;MNNFTKRAIGLAILLLLFIAGNAQQKAVLKSIEAKLERTSTLHSIQPFSPISENLKNLTALPEGIDEAKLLSVNNQLLRKHLKSNTELTAISIPSFSGNWDLILEEVSLYSDDFILNTPQGIVPNENSGKFFRGIVQGAPNSIVSVSVFDDEIQALIALDGINYTLGKMLDKKGNPTETYILYNEGQVPTEFPNFCSAKEQTGKVREFSRDNTRKNSSKCVNVYFELDYDVFQNKGSVNGAKNYISAVFNEVATLYANDNLTVKISEIFVWNTASPYTGASSTSNLDQFRATRPNFNGDLGHLIDLKPSNGGIAYVDVLCNNTYNYAYSGIYDYYSNVPTYSWTVEVITHEIGHNLGSPHTHSCSWPGGPIDNCYTQEGACLPGPAPQNGGTIMSYCHLTSHGINFNNGFGPLPGDLIRDRVANANCLTTCSEGNVCAVPTGLSTANATQTSIDVSWNAASSANSYDLRFRPQGGSWTTITTSNTSYAHTGLAPSTTYEYQVKSNCSGESSAYSSTVTGTTQSDQVSYCSSRGNSTSDEWIQAITIGSFNHNSGNNSGYADFTNQTLTVTSGSSYAIDLDPGFSGGGLFGSNSYPEYWKIWIDYNGDGDFTDAGELAFDAGSTSNTNVTGSMQIKSGLSNTTTRMRVSMKYNAAQSSCETFSYGEVEDYTVSILEDVPQPCNTPTGLASSSVTHNSAVLSWNAEATASSYIVDYRVSGGSWTTVTSTNTSVTISGLQASTGYEARIASDCGNGNTSAYSGSISFTTDQAPPTPPSYCASKGNNSSDEWIKKITLGNFVNNSGNNGGYGDFTSSAFALSKGVSYNLLLEPGFSSGLFGTNSYPEYWKIWVDLNQDGDFSDSGELVFDAGSTSSSNVSGSFTIPSSALNGNTRLRVSMKYNGAQSPCETFSYGEVEDYTVNISSANTTASAGMQYSAGELSVELAPNPTFNIAELTIRGLATDEKSSILVSDITGRVVYQQAVVAASFNKVQLDLSNEDAGVYIVIVKSGDQKAVSRLVKK
;
A
#
# COMPACT_ATOMS: atom_id res chain seq x y z
N MET A 1 -2.88 -23.13 -12.95
CA MET A 1 -3.07 -22.04 -11.97
C MET A 1 -2.32 -20.83 -12.49
N ASN A 2 -3.05 -19.79 -12.90
CA ASN A 2 -2.57 -18.69 -13.75
C ASN A 2 -1.71 -17.67 -12.99
N ASN A 3 -0.79 -17.03 -13.72
CA ASN A 3 0.17 -16.03 -13.24
C ASN A 3 -0.43 -14.81 -12.50
N PHE A 4 -1.76 -14.63 -12.50
CA PHE A 4 -2.47 -13.55 -11.82
C PHE A 4 -2.56 -13.72 -10.30
N THR A 5 -2.55 -14.95 -9.77
CA THR A 5 -2.61 -15.18 -8.31
C THR A 5 -1.28 -14.91 -7.59
N LYS A 6 -0.18 -14.68 -8.31
CA LYS A 6 1.15 -14.41 -7.71
C LYS A 6 1.42 -12.93 -7.43
N ARG A 7 0.80 -12.00 -8.17
CA ARG A 7 0.96 -10.55 -7.97
C ARG A 7 0.01 -9.97 -6.90
N ALA A 8 -1.16 -10.57 -6.70
CA ALA A 8 -2.14 -10.13 -5.71
C ALA A 8 -1.69 -10.38 -4.25
N ILE A 9 -0.81 -11.36 -4.03
CA ILE A 9 -0.32 -11.72 -2.69
C ILE A 9 0.67 -10.66 -2.17
N GLY A 10 1.50 -10.06 -3.03
CA GLY A 10 2.47 -9.03 -2.62
C GLY A 10 1.82 -7.71 -2.16
N LEU A 11 0.76 -7.24 -2.83
CA LEU A 11 0.09 -5.98 -2.48
C LEU A 11 -0.87 -6.12 -1.27
N ALA A 12 -1.51 -7.29 -1.10
CA ALA A 12 -2.37 -7.54 0.05
C ALA A 12 -1.58 -7.70 1.37
N ILE A 13 -0.33 -8.16 1.30
CA ILE A 13 0.60 -8.24 2.44
C ILE A 13 1.05 -6.83 2.87
N LEU A 14 1.22 -5.90 1.93
CA LEU A 14 1.61 -4.52 2.23
C LEU A 14 0.51 -3.74 3.00
N LEU A 15 -0.77 -3.98 2.69
CA LEU A 15 -1.88 -3.20 3.28
C LEU A 15 -2.21 -3.56 4.73
N LEU A 16 -1.81 -4.75 5.20
CA LEU A 16 -2.06 -5.24 6.56
C LEU A 16 -0.95 -4.87 7.57
N LEU A 17 0.16 -4.26 7.13
CA LEU A 17 1.30 -3.91 7.98
C LEU A 17 1.33 -2.42 8.41
N PHE A 18 0.52 -1.55 7.78
CA PHE A 18 0.48 -0.10 8.05
C PHE A 18 -0.50 0.34 9.15
N ILE A 19 -0.51 -0.33 10.31
CA ILE A 19 -1.16 0.22 11.52
C ILE A 19 -0.20 0.13 12.71
N ALA A 20 0.77 1.04 12.76
CA ALA A 20 1.45 1.38 14.02
C ALA A 20 1.91 2.84 13.97
N GLY A 21 1.17 3.71 14.66
CA GLY A 21 1.62 5.08 14.91
C GLY A 21 2.85 5.09 15.83
N ASN A 22 3.87 5.87 15.46
CA ASN A 22 4.99 6.35 16.30
C ASN A 22 5.65 5.37 17.30
N ALA A 23 5.58 4.05 17.08
CA ALA A 23 6.45 3.07 17.72
C ALA A 23 7.58 2.73 16.74
N GLN A 24 8.83 2.83 17.19
CA GLN A 24 10.01 2.56 16.37
C GLN A 24 10.03 1.08 15.93
N GLN A 25 9.71 0.82 14.65
CA GLN A 25 9.65 -0.54 14.07
C GLN A 25 10.98 -1.30 14.24
N LYS A 26 10.85 -2.61 14.44
CA LYS A 26 11.96 -3.58 14.59
C LYS A 26 12.75 -3.77 13.28
N ALA A 27 14.05 -4.04 13.39
CA ALA A 27 14.95 -4.09 12.22
C ALA A 27 14.65 -5.25 11.26
N VAL A 28 14.25 -6.42 11.77
CA VAL A 28 13.87 -7.57 10.94
C VAL A 28 12.62 -7.27 10.12
N LEU A 29 11.58 -6.70 10.76
CA LEU A 29 10.36 -6.25 10.07
C LEU A 29 10.69 -5.27 8.93
N LYS A 30 11.52 -4.26 9.22
CA LYS A 30 11.94 -3.27 8.21
C LYS A 30 12.66 -3.90 7.03
N SER A 31 13.50 -4.92 7.26
CA SER A 31 14.17 -5.67 6.19
C SER A 31 13.16 -6.42 5.31
N ILE A 32 12.19 -7.09 5.93
CA ILE A 32 11.13 -7.81 5.23
C ILE A 32 10.26 -6.85 4.41
N GLU A 33 9.85 -5.71 4.98
CA GLU A 33 9.07 -4.68 4.28
C GLU A 33 9.82 -4.14 3.05
N ALA A 34 11.08 -3.76 3.21
CA ALA A 34 11.90 -3.24 2.10
C ALA A 34 12.10 -4.27 0.97
N LYS A 35 12.16 -5.57 1.29
CA LYS A 35 12.22 -6.65 0.31
C LYS A 35 10.86 -6.89 -0.35
N LEU A 36 9.77 -6.87 0.41
CA LEU A 36 8.41 -7.00 -0.12
C LEU A 36 8.07 -5.90 -1.13
N GLU A 37 8.55 -4.68 -0.93
CA GLU A 37 8.35 -3.54 -1.85
C GLU A 37 9.01 -3.73 -3.23
N ARG A 38 10.12 -4.48 -3.30
CA ARG A 38 10.90 -4.66 -4.54
C ARG A 38 10.72 -6.03 -5.19
N THR A 39 10.26 -7.04 -4.45
CA THR A 39 10.05 -8.39 -4.97
C THR A 39 8.71 -8.50 -5.70
N SER A 40 8.71 -9.04 -6.93
CA SER A 40 7.50 -9.22 -7.74
C SER A 40 6.73 -10.52 -7.48
N THR A 41 7.30 -11.46 -6.72
CA THR A 41 6.70 -12.75 -6.36
C THR A 41 7.20 -13.30 -5.02
N LEU A 42 6.30 -13.54 -4.06
CA LEU A 42 6.57 -14.30 -2.84
C LEU A 42 6.38 -15.80 -3.11
N HIS A 43 7.40 -16.62 -2.87
CA HIS A 43 7.29 -18.07 -3.06
C HIS A 43 6.79 -18.73 -1.78
N SER A 44 5.54 -19.20 -1.78
CA SER A 44 4.92 -19.87 -0.62
C SER A 44 4.97 -21.40 -0.76
N ILE A 45 5.29 -22.08 0.35
CA ILE A 45 5.24 -23.54 0.51
C ILE A 45 4.48 -23.93 1.77
N GLN A 46 3.82 -25.10 1.73
CA GLN A 46 3.20 -25.73 2.91
C GLN A 46 3.81 -27.12 3.12
N PRO A 47 4.96 -27.24 3.80
CA PRO A 47 5.63 -28.52 3.98
C PRO A 47 5.07 -29.35 5.13
N PHE A 48 4.25 -28.76 6.01
CA PHE A 48 3.69 -29.42 7.19
C PHE A 48 2.27 -29.93 6.94
N SER A 49 1.94 -31.08 7.51
CA SER A 49 0.57 -31.61 7.53
C SER A 49 0.21 -32.09 8.94
N PRO A 50 -1.00 -31.76 9.44
CA PRO A 50 -1.43 -32.20 10.77
C PRO A 50 -1.59 -33.73 10.81
N ILE A 51 -1.15 -34.35 11.90
CA ILE A 51 -1.34 -35.78 12.14
C ILE A 51 -2.65 -35.99 12.90
N SER A 52 -3.58 -36.77 12.33
CA SER A 52 -4.95 -36.94 12.83
C SER A 52 -5.13 -38.06 13.87
N GLU A 53 -4.11 -38.42 14.64
CA GLU A 53 -4.16 -39.58 15.54
C GLU A 53 -4.53 -39.23 16.98
N ASN A 54 -5.18 -40.19 17.66
CA ASN A 54 -5.43 -40.14 19.09
C ASN A 54 -4.08 -39.97 19.84
N LEU A 55 -3.88 -38.81 20.46
CA LEU A 55 -2.74 -38.40 21.32
C LEU A 55 -2.28 -39.41 22.39
N LYS A 56 -2.98 -40.55 22.55
CA LYS A 56 -2.66 -41.62 23.50
C LYS A 56 -1.65 -42.65 22.96
N ASN A 57 -1.47 -42.79 21.64
CA ASN A 57 -0.62 -43.84 21.05
C ASN A 57 0.76 -43.36 20.58
N LEU A 58 0.91 -42.08 20.27
CA LEU A 58 2.23 -41.43 20.26
C LEU A 58 2.51 -41.05 21.72
N THR A 59 3.65 -41.52 22.24
CA THR A 59 4.24 -41.11 23.53
C THR A 59 3.63 -39.85 24.11
N ALA A 60 2.82 -40.00 25.17
CA ALA A 60 2.10 -38.92 25.85
C ALA A 60 2.95 -37.64 25.89
N LEU A 61 2.35 -36.50 25.51
CA LEU A 61 2.96 -35.19 25.69
C LEU A 61 3.58 -35.10 27.09
N PRO A 62 4.78 -34.50 27.24
CA PRO A 62 5.39 -34.27 28.54
C PRO A 62 4.39 -33.65 29.52
N GLU A 63 4.50 -34.03 30.79
CA GLU A 63 3.71 -33.44 31.86
C GLU A 63 3.88 -31.91 31.86
N GLY A 64 2.78 -31.16 31.92
CA GLY A 64 2.75 -29.70 31.87
C GLY A 64 2.44 -29.08 30.49
N ILE A 65 2.61 -29.81 29.38
CA ILE A 65 2.24 -29.31 28.04
C ILE A 65 0.76 -29.61 27.76
N ASP A 66 -0.09 -28.60 27.98
CA ASP A 66 -1.54 -28.73 27.82
C ASP A 66 -2.00 -28.60 26.36
N GLU A 67 -1.23 -27.92 25.50
CA GLU A 67 -1.61 -27.69 24.10
C GLU A 67 -0.40 -27.81 23.14
N ALA A 68 -0.53 -28.68 22.14
CA ALA A 68 0.48 -28.87 21.09
C ALA A 68 -0.13 -29.31 19.75
N LYS A 69 0.56 -29.05 18.65
CA LYS A 69 0.24 -29.55 17.30
C LYS A 69 1.29 -30.54 16.83
N LEU A 70 0.85 -31.75 16.50
CA LEU A 70 1.68 -32.78 15.92
C LEU A 70 1.62 -32.72 14.39
N LEU A 71 2.79 -32.68 13.76
CA LEU A 71 2.96 -32.40 12.34
C LEU A 71 3.84 -33.47 11.69
N SER A 72 3.53 -33.82 10.45
CA SER A 72 4.45 -34.50 9.54
C SER A 72 5.04 -33.51 8.55
N VAL A 73 6.25 -33.77 8.05
CA VAL A 73 6.99 -32.86 7.16
C VAL A 73 7.26 -33.51 5.81
N ASN A 74 7.01 -32.78 4.73
CA ASN A 74 7.40 -33.16 3.38
C ASN A 74 8.83 -32.68 3.07
N ASN A 75 9.83 -33.50 3.43
CA ASN A 75 11.24 -33.20 3.20
C ASN A 75 11.61 -33.02 1.72
N GLN A 76 10.88 -33.65 0.78
CA GLN A 76 11.13 -33.45 -0.65
C GLN A 76 10.74 -32.04 -1.11
N LEU A 77 9.60 -31.53 -0.64
CA LEU A 77 9.17 -30.16 -0.92
C LEU A 77 10.15 -29.15 -0.33
N LEU A 78 10.59 -29.41 0.91
CA LEU A 78 11.57 -28.59 1.62
C LEU A 78 12.89 -28.53 0.83
N ARG A 79 13.47 -29.68 0.47
CA ARG A 79 14.70 -29.75 -0.34
C ARG A 79 14.59 -29.07 -1.71
N LYS A 80 13.45 -29.22 -2.38
CA LYS A 80 13.21 -28.52 -3.66
C LYS A 80 13.21 -27.01 -3.45
N HIS A 81 12.63 -26.55 -2.36
CA HIS A 81 12.55 -25.15 -2.01
C HIS A 81 13.91 -24.56 -1.61
N LEU A 82 14.75 -25.32 -0.89
CA LEU A 82 16.13 -24.92 -0.56
C LEU A 82 16.99 -24.64 -1.81
N LYS A 83 16.64 -25.21 -2.96
CA LYS A 83 17.33 -24.97 -4.24
C LYS A 83 16.80 -23.74 -5.01
N SER A 84 15.70 -23.14 -4.58
CA SER A 84 15.15 -21.94 -5.21
C SER A 84 15.85 -20.70 -4.69
N ASN A 85 16.30 -19.81 -5.59
CA ASN A 85 16.97 -18.56 -5.23
C ASN A 85 15.92 -17.44 -5.19
N THR A 86 15.20 -17.33 -4.08
CA THR A 86 14.14 -16.34 -3.87
C THR A 86 14.52 -15.40 -2.74
N GLU A 87 14.35 -14.10 -2.97
CA GLU A 87 14.69 -13.05 -1.99
C GLU A 87 13.85 -13.13 -0.70
N LEU A 88 12.58 -13.55 -0.83
CA LEU A 88 11.67 -13.84 0.28
C LEU A 88 10.95 -15.16 0.03
N THR A 89 10.73 -15.91 1.11
CA THR A 89 9.93 -17.12 1.12
C THR A 89 8.80 -17.05 2.14
N ALA A 90 7.72 -17.79 1.89
CA ALA A 90 6.66 -18.00 2.85
C ALA A 90 6.53 -19.49 3.21
N ILE A 91 6.64 -19.83 4.50
CA ILE A 91 6.42 -21.19 5.01
C ILE A 91 5.13 -21.19 5.84
N SER A 92 4.15 -21.97 5.42
CA SER A 92 2.89 -22.11 6.16
C SER A 92 2.95 -23.30 7.12
N ILE A 93 2.58 -23.07 8.37
CA ILE A 93 2.56 -24.09 9.45
C ILE A 93 1.14 -24.20 10.02
N PRO A 94 0.52 -25.40 10.03
CA PRO A 94 -0.70 -25.64 10.79
C PRO A 94 -0.48 -25.36 12.27
N SER A 95 -1.24 -24.41 12.82
CA SER A 95 -1.11 -23.89 14.17
C SER A 95 -2.41 -24.02 14.97
N PHE A 96 -2.48 -23.37 16.14
CA PHE A 96 -3.62 -23.42 17.06
C PHE A 96 -4.84 -22.66 16.53
N SER A 97 -4.63 -21.56 15.78
CA SER A 97 -5.68 -20.67 15.27
C SER A 97 -5.87 -20.73 13.74
N GLY A 98 -5.37 -21.77 13.09
CA GLY A 98 -5.42 -21.92 11.63
C GLY A 98 -4.04 -22.27 11.09
N ASN A 99 -3.58 -21.55 10.07
CA ASN A 99 -2.20 -21.63 9.60
C ASN A 99 -1.46 -20.35 9.97
N TRP A 100 -0.22 -20.48 10.45
CA TRP A 100 0.72 -19.37 10.53
C TRP A 100 1.56 -19.33 9.27
N ASP A 101 1.44 -18.23 8.52
CA ASP A 101 2.27 -17.98 7.34
C ASP A 101 3.50 -17.18 7.75
N LEU A 102 4.66 -17.83 7.76
CA LEU A 102 5.94 -17.23 8.12
C LEU A 102 6.54 -16.57 6.88
N ILE A 103 6.73 -15.25 6.89
CA ILE A 103 7.41 -14.50 5.83
C ILE A 103 8.87 -14.36 6.21
N LEU A 104 9.77 -14.91 5.39
CA LEU A 104 11.14 -15.19 5.76
C LEU A 104 12.13 -14.69 4.71
N GLU A 105 13.25 -14.13 5.18
CA GLU A 105 14.45 -13.86 4.38
C GLU A 105 15.54 -14.88 4.70
N GLU A 106 16.28 -15.33 3.69
CA GLU A 106 17.47 -16.16 3.89
C GLU A 106 18.60 -15.32 4.49
N VAL A 107 19.35 -15.90 5.44
CA VAL A 107 20.47 -15.25 6.13
C VAL A 107 21.70 -16.16 6.15
N SER A 108 22.88 -15.54 6.08
CA SER A 108 24.16 -16.24 6.25
C SER A 108 24.63 -16.11 7.70
N LEU A 109 24.85 -17.25 8.36
CA LEU A 109 25.32 -17.30 9.74
C LEU A 109 26.84 -17.37 9.88
N TYR A 110 27.54 -17.81 8.83
CA TYR A 110 28.98 -18.05 8.88
C TYR A 110 29.76 -16.83 8.38
N SER A 111 30.94 -16.59 8.95
CA SER A 111 31.92 -15.68 8.35
C SER A 111 32.49 -16.27 7.06
N ASP A 112 33.06 -15.43 6.20
CA ASP A 112 33.63 -15.87 4.91
C ASP A 112 34.81 -16.86 5.09
N ASP A 113 35.48 -16.78 6.24
CA ASP A 113 36.60 -17.60 6.66
C ASP A 113 36.21 -18.71 7.65
N PHE A 114 34.94 -19.11 7.68
CA PHE A 114 34.43 -20.07 8.64
C PHE A 114 35.19 -21.42 8.63
N ILE A 115 35.51 -21.93 9.82
CA ILE A 115 36.20 -23.20 10.02
C ILE A 115 35.38 -24.14 10.90
N LEU A 116 35.27 -25.41 10.48
CA LEU A 116 34.83 -26.51 11.34
C LEU A 116 36.04 -27.34 11.75
N ASN A 117 36.25 -27.49 13.05
CA ASN A 117 37.49 -28.04 13.59
C ASN A 117 37.24 -29.07 14.70
N THR A 118 38.21 -29.95 14.89
CA THR A 118 38.21 -30.99 15.92
C THR A 118 39.63 -31.14 16.50
N PRO A 119 39.83 -31.90 17.60
CA PRO A 119 41.16 -32.18 18.10
C PRO A 119 42.11 -32.83 17.06
N GLN A 120 41.58 -33.46 16.01
CA GLN A 120 42.36 -34.08 14.94
C GLN A 120 42.57 -33.17 13.72
N GLY A 121 42.00 -31.96 13.72
CA GLY A 121 42.14 -30.95 12.68
C GLY A 121 40.84 -30.53 12.01
N ILE A 122 40.98 -29.76 10.93
CA ILE A 122 39.88 -29.17 10.16
C ILE A 122 39.08 -30.27 9.48
N VAL A 123 37.75 -30.18 9.59
CA VAL A 123 36.79 -31.09 8.97
C VAL A 123 36.08 -30.36 7.82
N PRO A 124 35.84 -31.01 6.67
CA PRO A 124 35.03 -30.42 5.61
C PRO A 124 33.65 -29.99 6.12
N ASN A 125 33.24 -28.77 5.77
CA ASN A 125 31.90 -28.28 6.06
C ASN A 125 30.90 -28.89 5.07
N GLU A 126 30.34 -30.04 5.42
CA GLU A 126 29.29 -30.71 4.65
C GLU A 126 27.91 -30.33 5.20
N ASN A 127 26.93 -30.13 4.32
CA ASN A 127 25.53 -29.87 4.67
C ASN A 127 25.33 -28.67 5.62
N SER A 128 25.72 -27.47 5.17
CA SER A 128 25.70 -26.22 5.95
C SER A 128 24.33 -25.84 6.54
N GLY A 129 23.24 -26.42 6.05
CA GLY A 129 21.87 -25.97 6.31
C GLY A 129 21.57 -24.63 5.64
N LYS A 130 20.29 -24.28 5.54
CA LYS A 130 19.85 -22.92 5.21
C LYS A 130 19.15 -22.31 6.42
N PHE A 131 19.37 -21.02 6.58
CA PHE A 131 18.91 -20.27 7.73
C PHE A 131 18.05 -19.13 7.27
N PHE A 132 16.95 -18.92 7.99
CA PHE A 132 15.97 -17.92 7.67
C PHE A 132 15.55 -17.19 8.93
N ARG A 133 15.17 -15.93 8.77
CA ARG A 133 14.53 -15.14 9.81
C ARG A 133 13.38 -14.33 9.23
N GLY A 134 12.45 -13.89 10.06
CA GLY A 134 11.35 -13.05 9.60
C GLY A 134 10.23 -12.89 10.62
N ILE A 135 8.99 -12.85 10.11
CA ILE A 135 7.79 -12.53 10.89
C ILE A 135 6.64 -13.49 10.53
N VAL A 136 5.66 -13.61 11.42
CA VAL A 136 4.35 -14.18 11.13
C VAL A 136 3.49 -13.13 10.42
N GLN A 137 2.90 -13.50 9.28
CA GLN A 137 2.02 -12.62 8.52
C GLN A 137 0.85 -12.11 9.39
N GLY A 138 0.63 -10.80 9.39
CA GLY A 138 -0.41 -10.16 10.21
C GLY A 138 0.02 -9.86 11.66
N ALA A 139 1.22 -10.28 12.08
CA ALA A 139 1.76 -10.02 13.41
C ALA A 139 3.14 -9.33 13.32
N PRO A 140 3.20 -8.01 13.08
CA PRO A 140 4.45 -7.29 12.80
C PRO A 140 5.46 -7.30 13.95
N ASN A 141 5.01 -7.52 15.19
CA ASN A 141 5.89 -7.58 16.36
C ASN A 141 6.53 -8.96 16.58
N SER A 142 6.08 -9.98 15.83
CA SER A 142 6.59 -11.34 15.93
C SER A 142 8.05 -11.44 15.49
N ILE A 143 8.74 -12.46 15.98
CA ILE A 143 10.11 -12.80 15.58
C ILE A 143 10.11 -14.28 15.22
N VAL A 144 10.60 -14.61 14.04
CA VAL A 144 10.68 -15.97 13.55
C VAL A 144 12.10 -16.27 13.13
N SER A 145 12.61 -17.43 13.53
CA SER A 145 13.84 -18.02 13.04
C SER A 145 13.54 -19.44 12.57
N VAL A 146 14.01 -19.81 11.38
CA VAL A 146 13.83 -21.15 10.81
C VAL A 146 15.17 -21.66 10.29
N SER A 147 15.55 -22.84 10.74
CA SER A 147 16.77 -23.53 10.33
C SER A 147 16.39 -24.81 9.61
N VAL A 148 16.94 -25.03 8.42
CA VAL A 148 16.61 -26.17 7.58
C VAL A 148 17.85 -26.94 7.16
N PHE A 149 17.86 -28.23 7.48
CA PHE A 149 18.86 -29.20 7.06
C PHE A 149 18.22 -30.26 6.15
N ASP A 150 19.01 -31.22 5.64
CA ASP A 150 18.53 -32.20 4.66
C ASP A 150 17.35 -33.06 5.15
N ASP A 151 17.29 -33.35 6.45
CA ASP A 151 16.27 -34.23 7.07
C ASP A 151 15.57 -33.58 8.28
N GLU A 152 15.84 -32.30 8.53
CA GLU A 152 15.40 -31.62 9.75
C GLU A 152 15.03 -30.16 9.52
N ILE A 153 13.94 -29.72 10.16
CA ILE A 153 13.55 -28.31 10.25
C ILE A 153 13.30 -27.95 11.72
N GLN A 154 13.87 -26.83 12.15
CA GLN A 154 13.69 -26.30 13.49
C GLN A 154 13.26 -24.85 13.37
N ALA A 155 12.33 -24.41 14.21
CA ALA A 155 11.93 -23.02 14.26
C ALA A 155 11.57 -22.55 15.66
N LEU A 156 11.93 -21.31 15.94
CA LEU A 156 11.50 -20.55 17.09
C LEU A 156 10.62 -19.40 16.60
N ILE A 157 9.41 -19.30 17.18
CA ILE A 157 8.40 -18.31 16.82
C ILE A 157 8.00 -17.57 18.09
N ALA A 158 8.46 -16.34 18.26
CA ALA A 158 8.01 -15.45 19.33
C ALA A 158 6.81 -14.63 18.83
N LEU A 159 5.62 -14.97 19.30
CA LEU A 159 4.34 -14.40 18.84
C LEU A 159 3.50 -13.99 20.06
N ASP A 160 3.05 -12.73 20.09
CA ASP A 160 2.21 -12.18 21.16
C ASP A 160 2.77 -12.38 22.58
N GLY A 161 4.10 -12.35 22.71
CA GLY A 161 4.81 -12.53 23.97
C GLY A 161 4.97 -13.98 24.43
N ILE A 162 4.64 -14.93 23.57
CA ILE A 162 4.79 -16.37 23.80
C ILE A 162 5.85 -16.92 22.84
N ASN A 163 6.76 -17.74 23.37
CA ASN A 163 7.73 -18.46 22.57
C ASN A 163 7.17 -19.84 22.21
N TYR A 164 7.00 -20.06 20.90
CA TYR A 164 6.63 -21.35 20.35
C TYR A 164 7.84 -22.01 19.71
N THR A 165 7.97 -23.31 19.97
CA THR A 165 9.04 -24.14 19.44
C THR A 165 8.47 -25.16 18.47
N LEU A 166 9.08 -25.25 17.29
CA LEU A 166 8.86 -26.29 16.30
C LEU A 166 10.13 -27.14 16.16
N GLY A 167 10.02 -28.44 16.37
CA GLY A 167 11.13 -29.36 16.14
C GLY A 167 10.71 -30.82 16.17
N LYS A 168 11.68 -31.69 15.91
CA LYS A 168 11.50 -33.15 15.85
C LYS A 168 11.34 -33.72 17.26
N MET A 169 10.40 -34.63 17.47
CA MET A 169 10.19 -35.28 18.77
C MET A 169 11.12 -36.48 18.95
N LEU A 170 11.42 -36.83 20.21
CA LEU A 170 12.08 -38.09 20.56
C LEU A 170 11.07 -39.19 20.93
N ASP A 171 11.48 -40.45 20.77
CA ASP A 171 10.76 -41.60 21.32
C ASP A 171 11.09 -41.81 22.82
N LYS A 172 10.45 -42.79 23.48
CA LYS A 172 10.72 -43.11 24.91
C LYS A 172 12.17 -43.55 25.20
N LYS A 173 12.96 -43.84 24.17
CA LYS A 173 14.35 -44.26 24.27
C LYS A 173 15.32 -43.13 23.92
N GLY A 174 14.81 -41.92 23.63
CA GLY A 174 15.62 -40.76 23.27
C GLY A 174 16.05 -40.72 21.80
N ASN A 175 15.45 -41.52 20.91
CA ASN A 175 15.79 -41.50 19.48
C ASN A 175 14.88 -40.52 18.71
N PRO A 176 15.40 -39.80 17.71
CA PRO A 176 14.59 -38.93 16.85
C PRO A 176 13.46 -39.68 16.13
N THR A 177 12.27 -39.09 16.07
CA THR A 177 11.06 -39.63 15.39
C THR A 177 10.69 -38.79 14.17
N GLU A 178 10.00 -39.33 13.17
CA GLU A 178 9.53 -38.52 12.02
C GLU A 178 8.37 -37.55 12.35
N THR A 179 7.99 -37.43 13.63
CA THR A 179 6.93 -36.53 14.10
C THR A 179 7.54 -35.23 14.59
N TYR A 180 6.96 -34.12 14.13
CA TYR A 180 7.30 -32.77 14.59
C TYR A 180 6.22 -32.28 15.55
N ILE A 181 6.63 -31.42 16.49
CA ILE A 181 5.74 -30.78 17.45
C ILE A 181 5.89 -29.27 17.36
N LEU A 182 4.76 -28.56 17.31
CA LEU A 182 4.66 -27.12 17.57
C LEU A 182 3.94 -26.93 18.91
N TYR A 183 4.58 -26.28 19.88
CA TYR A 183 4.01 -26.11 21.22
C TYR A 183 4.47 -24.82 21.90
N ASN A 184 3.74 -24.37 22.92
CA ASN A 184 4.11 -23.23 23.76
C ASN A 184 5.15 -23.67 24.79
N GLU A 185 6.37 -23.15 24.70
CA GLU A 185 7.45 -23.57 25.59
C GLU A 185 7.28 -23.07 27.04
N GLY A 186 6.52 -22.00 27.26
CA GLY A 186 6.20 -21.51 28.60
C GLY A 186 5.37 -22.48 29.46
N GLN A 187 4.84 -23.56 28.87
CA GLN A 187 4.13 -24.63 29.56
C GLN A 187 5.07 -25.71 30.11
N VAL A 188 6.34 -25.74 29.70
CA VAL A 188 7.30 -26.74 30.17
C VAL A 188 7.57 -26.48 31.65
N PRO A 189 7.28 -27.44 32.56
CA PRO A 189 7.40 -27.23 34.00
C PRO A 189 8.86 -27.37 34.49
N THR A 190 9.84 -27.07 33.63
CA THR A 190 11.26 -27.08 34.01
C THR A 190 11.53 -26.01 35.04
N GLU A 191 12.16 -26.41 36.14
CA GLU A 191 12.98 -25.49 36.93
C GLU A 191 14.11 -25.01 36.02
N PHE A 192 13.97 -23.81 35.46
CA PHE A 192 15.08 -23.15 34.79
C PHE A 192 16.23 -23.01 35.79
N PRO A 193 17.49 -23.19 35.35
CA PRO A 193 18.64 -23.13 36.25
C PRO A 193 18.62 -21.82 37.04
N ASN A 194 18.68 -21.90 38.38
CA ASN A 194 18.64 -20.73 39.28
C ASN A 194 19.88 -19.82 39.20
N PHE A 195 20.73 -19.99 38.19
CA PHE A 195 22.06 -19.40 38.15
C PHE A 195 22.40 -18.90 36.74
N CYS A 196 22.42 -17.58 36.58
CA CYS A 196 23.28 -16.90 35.62
C CYS A 196 24.20 -15.98 36.44
N SER A 197 25.40 -15.67 35.94
CA SER A 197 26.35 -14.83 36.67
C SER A 197 27.24 -14.06 35.71
N ALA A 198 27.73 -12.91 36.14
CA ALA A 198 28.70 -12.13 35.37
C ALA A 198 30.01 -11.96 36.15
N LYS A 199 31.16 -12.00 35.46
CA LYS A 199 32.47 -11.66 36.04
C LYS A 199 32.91 -10.27 35.58
N GLU A 200 32.89 -9.32 36.50
CA GLU A 200 33.45 -7.99 36.28
C GLU A 200 34.99 -8.01 36.30
N GLN A 201 35.62 -7.40 35.29
CA GLN A 201 37.00 -6.98 35.40
C GLN A 201 37.04 -5.70 36.24
N THR A 202 37.89 -5.65 37.27
CA THR A 202 37.98 -4.54 38.23
C THR A 202 37.91 -3.16 37.56
N GLY A 203 36.80 -2.44 37.80
CA GLY A 203 36.68 -1.00 37.61
C GLY A 203 36.29 -0.52 36.21
N LYS A 204 34.97 -0.42 36.00
CA LYS A 204 34.18 0.58 35.24
C LYS A 204 33.29 -0.06 34.16
N VAL A 205 32.00 -0.20 34.49
CA VAL A 205 30.93 -0.06 33.48
C VAL A 205 31.18 1.28 32.78
N ARG A 206 31.28 1.30 31.45
CA ARG A 206 31.48 2.54 30.68
C ARG A 206 30.42 3.57 31.05
N GLU A 207 30.83 4.83 31.24
CA GLU A 207 29.87 5.92 31.42
C GLU A 207 28.97 6.02 30.18
N PHE A 208 27.66 5.94 30.42
CA PHE A 208 26.62 6.01 29.41
C PHE A 208 26.65 7.37 28.69
N SER A 209 27.05 7.40 27.42
CA SER A 209 26.91 8.60 26.59
C SER A 209 25.45 8.79 26.21
N ARG A 210 24.84 9.92 26.61
CA ARG A 210 23.42 10.29 26.39
C ARG A 210 23.08 10.63 24.93
N ASP A 211 23.65 9.91 23.96
CA ASP A 211 23.27 10.12 22.56
C ASP A 211 22.05 9.24 22.25
N ASN A 212 20.85 9.83 22.26
CA ASN A 212 19.56 9.17 21.99
C ASN A 212 19.40 8.68 20.53
N THR A 213 20.48 8.70 19.74
CA THR A 213 20.46 8.19 18.37
C THR A 213 20.94 6.73 18.38
N ARG A 214 20.03 5.78 18.06
CA ARG A 214 20.41 4.38 17.83
C ARG A 214 21.49 4.35 16.73
N LYS A 215 22.75 4.16 17.11
CA LYS A 215 23.85 4.02 16.14
C LYS A 215 23.68 2.70 15.40
N ASN A 216 23.52 2.79 14.08
CA ASN A 216 23.53 1.63 13.22
C ASN A 216 25.00 1.26 12.93
N SER A 217 25.44 0.08 13.34
CA SER A 217 26.80 -0.40 13.07
C SER A 217 26.76 -1.35 11.88
N SER A 218 27.57 -1.06 10.85
CA SER A 218 27.81 -2.01 9.75
C SER A 218 28.81 -3.11 10.14
N LYS A 219 29.29 -3.17 11.39
CA LYS A 219 30.28 -4.15 11.86
C LYS A 219 29.64 -5.44 12.38
N CYS A 220 30.29 -6.58 12.13
CA CYS A 220 29.89 -7.87 12.68
C CYS A 220 30.71 -8.23 13.90
N VAL A 221 30.11 -9.00 14.81
CA VAL A 221 30.83 -9.71 15.87
C VAL A 221 30.91 -11.18 15.48
N ASN A 222 32.13 -11.67 15.29
CA ASN A 222 32.40 -13.07 14.99
C ASN A 222 32.54 -13.87 16.28
N VAL A 223 31.78 -14.96 16.40
CA VAL A 223 31.72 -15.81 17.58
C VAL A 223 32.33 -17.17 17.24
N TYR A 224 33.34 -17.54 18.02
CA TYR A 224 33.90 -18.87 18.07
C TYR A 224 33.09 -19.73 19.05
N PHE A 225 32.59 -20.87 18.59
CA PHE A 225 31.92 -21.84 19.46
C PHE A 225 32.81 -23.06 19.71
N GLU A 226 32.97 -23.43 20.97
CA GLU A 226 33.59 -24.70 21.37
C GLU A 226 32.51 -25.58 22.00
N LEU A 227 32.26 -26.74 21.42
CA LEU A 227 31.25 -27.69 21.88
C LEU A 227 31.92 -28.81 22.67
N ASP A 228 31.49 -29.00 23.92
CA ASP A 228 31.96 -30.06 24.81
C ASP A 228 31.62 -31.46 24.24
N TYR A 229 32.32 -32.48 24.74
CA TYR A 229 32.22 -33.85 24.28
C TYR A 229 30.81 -34.44 24.45
N ASP A 230 30.07 -33.99 25.45
CA ASP A 230 28.68 -34.41 25.68
C ASP A 230 27.74 -33.98 24.54
N VAL A 231 27.95 -32.80 23.95
CA VAL A 231 27.21 -32.34 22.75
C VAL A 231 27.48 -33.27 21.58
N PHE A 232 28.75 -33.64 21.34
CA PHE A 232 29.10 -34.60 20.28
C PHE A 232 28.48 -35.98 20.53
N GLN A 233 28.54 -36.49 21.77
CA GLN A 233 27.96 -37.77 22.14
C GLN A 233 26.44 -37.79 21.93
N ASN A 234 25.78 -36.70 22.29
CA ASN A 234 24.34 -36.54 22.13
C ASN A 234 23.92 -36.42 20.66
N LYS A 235 24.63 -35.61 19.86
CA LYS A 235 24.30 -35.39 18.44
C LYS A 235 24.92 -36.45 17.51
N GLY A 236 25.71 -37.37 18.04
CA GLY A 236 26.24 -38.56 17.39
C GLY A 236 27.35 -38.33 16.36
N SER A 237 27.58 -37.09 15.90
CA SER A 237 28.61 -36.75 14.92
C SER A 237 29.05 -35.28 15.02
N VAL A 238 30.20 -34.96 14.41
CA VAL A 238 30.71 -33.58 14.35
C VAL A 238 29.74 -32.68 13.58
N ASN A 239 29.23 -33.14 12.43
CA ASN A 239 28.24 -32.41 11.65
C ASN A 239 26.89 -32.29 12.37
N GLY A 240 26.47 -33.31 13.13
CA GLY A 240 25.28 -33.24 13.97
C GLY A 240 25.40 -32.15 15.06
N ALA A 241 26.55 -32.10 15.75
CA ALA A 241 26.83 -31.08 16.76
C ALA A 241 26.89 -29.67 16.13
N LYS A 242 27.56 -29.53 14.98
CA LYS A 242 27.63 -28.30 14.20
C LYS A 242 26.24 -27.82 13.76
N ASN A 243 25.42 -28.70 13.17
CA ASN A 243 24.06 -28.35 12.73
C ASN A 243 23.20 -27.89 13.90
N TYR A 244 23.28 -28.57 15.04
CA TYR A 244 22.55 -28.19 16.25
C TYR A 244 22.92 -26.78 16.72
N ILE A 245 24.22 -26.49 16.92
CA ILE A 245 24.61 -25.15 17.38
C ILE A 245 24.33 -24.08 16.33
N SER A 246 24.46 -24.37 15.03
CA SER A 246 24.11 -23.41 13.97
C SER A 246 22.61 -23.09 13.96
N ALA A 247 21.75 -24.07 14.24
CA ALA A 247 20.30 -23.84 14.34
C ALA A 247 19.95 -22.93 15.52
N VAL A 248 20.51 -23.24 16.70
CA VAL A 248 20.38 -22.40 17.91
C VAL A 248 20.94 -21.00 17.65
N PHE A 249 22.11 -20.90 17.03
CA PHE A 249 22.72 -19.61 16.76
C PHE A 249 21.94 -18.79 15.73
N ASN A 250 21.18 -19.41 14.81
CA ASN A 250 20.26 -18.68 13.94
C ASN A 250 19.25 -17.87 14.77
N GLU A 251 18.75 -18.46 15.85
CA GLU A 251 17.78 -17.85 16.76
C GLU A 251 18.43 -16.71 17.54
N VAL A 252 19.63 -16.95 18.10
CA VAL A 252 20.46 -15.92 18.76
C VAL A 252 20.74 -14.75 17.80
N ALA A 253 21.22 -15.04 16.59
CA ALA A 253 21.54 -14.05 15.58
C ALA A 253 20.31 -13.26 15.11
N THR A 254 19.14 -13.90 15.10
CA THR A 254 17.86 -13.23 14.81
C THR A 254 17.49 -12.22 15.89
N LEU A 255 17.69 -12.53 17.17
CA LEU A 255 17.45 -11.60 18.28
C LEU A 255 18.40 -10.38 18.20
N TYR A 256 19.69 -10.61 17.97
CA TYR A 256 20.66 -9.54 17.75
C TYR A 256 20.32 -8.68 16.52
N ALA A 257 19.96 -9.32 15.41
CA ALA A 257 19.59 -8.62 14.18
C ALA A 257 18.35 -7.75 14.38
N ASN A 258 17.40 -8.20 15.19
CA ASN A 258 16.20 -7.46 15.53
C ASN A 258 16.51 -6.19 16.36
N ASP A 259 17.62 -6.21 17.08
CA ASP A 259 18.25 -5.07 17.76
C ASP A 259 19.34 -4.37 16.92
N ASN A 260 19.36 -4.64 15.60
CA ASN A 260 20.20 -3.99 14.61
C ASN A 260 21.72 -4.23 14.83
N LEU A 261 22.04 -5.45 15.24
CA LEU A 261 23.39 -5.97 15.45
C LEU A 261 23.59 -7.25 14.63
N THR A 262 24.74 -7.38 13.98
CA THR A 262 25.08 -8.58 13.22
C THR A 262 26.09 -9.41 14.00
N VAL A 263 25.72 -10.65 14.32
CA VAL A 263 26.63 -11.66 14.89
C VAL A 263 26.77 -12.82 13.90
N LYS A 264 27.97 -13.38 13.79
CA LYS A 264 28.28 -14.50 12.87
C LYS A 264 29.11 -15.56 13.59
N ILE A 265 29.11 -16.77 13.06
CA ILE A 265 29.97 -17.86 13.50
C ILE A 265 31.25 -17.84 12.67
N SER A 266 32.41 -17.72 13.33
CA SER A 266 33.72 -17.76 12.65
C SER A 266 34.41 -19.11 12.73
N GLU A 267 34.19 -19.87 13.81
CA GLU A 267 34.66 -21.24 13.89
C GLU A 267 33.80 -22.03 14.87
N ILE A 268 33.57 -23.30 14.53
CA ILE A 268 32.99 -24.29 15.45
C ILE A 268 34.06 -25.34 15.70
N PHE A 269 34.45 -25.49 16.97
CA PHE A 269 35.31 -26.56 17.43
C PHE A 269 34.48 -27.61 18.17
N VAL A 270 34.56 -28.87 17.73
CA VAL A 270 33.82 -29.98 18.36
C VAL A 270 34.79 -30.94 19.01
N TRP A 271 34.67 -31.11 20.33
CA TRP A 271 35.33 -32.21 21.03
C TRP A 271 34.66 -33.53 20.62
N ASN A 272 35.28 -34.28 19.72
CA ASN A 272 34.87 -35.65 19.35
C ASN A 272 35.61 -36.74 20.17
N THR A 273 36.46 -36.29 21.09
CA THR A 273 37.10 -37.06 22.16
C THR A 273 36.81 -36.36 23.48
N ALA A 274 37.02 -37.03 24.62
CA ALA A 274 36.86 -36.42 25.93
C ALA A 274 37.56 -35.06 26.02
N SER A 275 36.80 -34.03 26.38
CA SER A 275 37.30 -32.66 26.52
C SER A 275 38.10 -32.49 27.81
N PRO A 276 38.90 -31.42 27.94
CA PRO A 276 39.61 -31.11 29.19
C PRO A 276 38.70 -30.47 30.25
N TYR A 277 37.43 -30.20 29.96
CA TYR A 277 36.53 -29.47 30.84
C TYR A 277 35.93 -30.38 31.92
N THR A 278 36.43 -30.20 33.14
CA THR A 278 36.06 -31.02 34.31
C THR A 278 35.57 -30.17 35.48
N GLY A 279 35.36 -28.88 35.26
CA GLY A 279 34.92 -27.94 36.27
C GLY A 279 33.54 -28.30 36.82
N ALA A 280 33.39 -28.18 38.14
CA ALA A 280 32.14 -28.43 38.86
C ALA A 280 31.16 -27.23 38.85
N SER A 281 31.54 -26.13 38.19
CA SER A 281 30.75 -24.90 38.07
C SER A 281 31.03 -24.21 36.73
N SER A 282 30.09 -23.38 36.28
CA SER A 282 30.26 -22.51 35.11
C SER A 282 31.50 -21.62 35.22
N THR A 283 31.79 -21.06 36.39
CA THR A 283 33.03 -20.30 36.65
C THR A 283 34.29 -21.12 36.37
N SER A 284 34.37 -22.33 36.91
CA SER A 284 35.54 -23.20 36.69
C SER A 284 35.67 -23.64 35.23
N ASN A 285 34.55 -23.86 34.52
CA ASN A 285 34.56 -24.21 33.10
C ASN A 285 34.97 -23.03 32.23
N LEU A 286 34.49 -21.81 32.51
CA LEU A 286 34.92 -20.60 31.82
C LEU A 286 36.43 -20.34 32.00
N ASP A 287 36.94 -20.52 33.22
CA ASP A 287 38.37 -20.34 33.51
C ASP A 287 39.23 -21.42 32.84
N GLN A 288 38.77 -22.68 32.80
CA GLN A 288 39.42 -23.76 32.05
C GLN A 288 39.38 -23.51 30.54
N PHE A 289 38.24 -23.07 30.00
CA PHE A 289 38.07 -22.73 28.59
C PHE A 289 39.10 -21.69 28.14
N ARG A 290 39.18 -20.55 28.85
CA ARG A 290 40.20 -19.53 28.58
C ARG A 290 41.63 -20.09 28.65
N ALA A 291 41.92 -20.94 29.64
CA ALA A 291 43.26 -21.50 29.81
C ALA A 291 43.62 -22.51 28.71
N THR A 292 42.65 -23.32 28.26
CA THR A 292 42.81 -24.32 27.21
C THR A 292 42.86 -23.70 25.82
N ARG A 293 42.05 -22.66 25.58
CA ARG A 293 41.88 -22.01 24.27
C ARG A 293 42.25 -20.53 24.34
N PRO A 294 43.52 -20.16 24.55
CA PRO A 294 43.93 -18.76 24.66
C PRO A 294 43.83 -17.99 23.33
N ASN A 295 43.71 -18.70 22.20
CA ASN A 295 43.51 -18.13 20.88
C ASN A 295 42.47 -18.96 20.12
N PHE A 296 41.64 -18.29 19.33
CA PHE A 296 40.61 -18.89 18.49
C PHE A 296 40.30 -17.97 17.30
N ASN A 297 39.65 -18.48 16.25
CA ASN A 297 39.18 -17.65 15.15
C ASN A 297 37.85 -16.96 15.53
N GLY A 298 37.90 -15.70 15.97
CA GLY A 298 36.72 -14.91 16.31
C GLY A 298 37.01 -13.73 17.24
N ASP A 299 36.00 -12.90 17.46
CA ASP A 299 36.03 -11.76 18.39
C ASP A 299 35.66 -12.17 19.81
N LEU A 300 34.74 -13.13 19.94
CA LEU A 300 34.26 -13.71 21.20
C LEU A 300 34.33 -15.24 21.15
N GLY A 301 34.67 -15.88 22.26
CA GLY A 301 34.71 -17.34 22.40
C GLY A 301 33.62 -17.82 23.35
N HIS A 302 32.89 -18.86 22.96
CA HIS A 302 31.75 -19.38 23.73
C HIS A 302 31.82 -20.90 23.87
N LEU A 303 31.95 -21.38 25.11
CA LEU A 303 31.92 -22.81 25.42
C LEU A 303 30.48 -23.27 25.71
N ILE A 304 30.07 -24.37 25.10
CA ILE A 304 28.74 -24.97 25.24
C ILE A 304 28.85 -26.41 25.72
N ASP A 305 28.08 -26.78 26.74
CA ASP A 305 27.87 -28.17 27.16
C ASP A 305 26.39 -28.46 27.46
N LEU A 306 26.04 -29.73 27.66
CA LEU A 306 24.68 -30.16 28.00
C LEU A 306 24.50 -30.30 29.52
N LYS A 307 25.06 -29.37 30.32
CA LYS A 307 24.95 -29.34 31.79
C LYS A 307 24.20 -28.08 32.24
N PRO A 308 22.89 -27.99 31.99
CA PRO A 308 22.12 -26.76 32.19
C PRO A 308 22.11 -26.27 33.64
N SER A 309 22.25 -27.16 34.63
CA SER A 309 22.39 -26.78 36.04
C SER A 309 23.57 -25.85 36.35
N ASN A 310 24.56 -25.76 35.45
CA ASN A 310 25.68 -24.84 35.58
C ASN A 310 25.33 -23.41 35.17
N GLY A 311 24.24 -23.19 34.44
CA GLY A 311 23.81 -21.87 34.05
C GLY A 311 24.66 -21.21 32.96
N GLY A 312 24.59 -19.88 32.90
CA GLY A 312 25.44 -19.03 32.06
C GLY A 312 26.47 -18.24 32.87
N ILE A 313 27.64 -18.01 32.26
CA ILE A 313 28.61 -17.03 32.77
C ILE A 313 29.47 -16.40 31.67
N ALA A 314 29.69 -15.08 31.78
CA ALA A 314 30.53 -14.32 30.88
C ALA A 314 31.34 -13.26 31.62
N TYR A 315 32.46 -12.86 30.99
CA TYR A 315 33.12 -11.61 31.35
C TYR A 315 32.37 -10.41 30.75
N VAL A 316 32.26 -9.32 31.50
CA VAL A 316 31.50 -8.13 31.07
C VAL A 316 32.41 -7.11 30.38
N ASP A 317 31.93 -6.51 29.28
CA ASP A 317 32.61 -5.47 28.48
C ASP A 317 34.02 -5.86 28.02
N VAL A 318 34.11 -7.02 27.36
CA VAL A 318 35.38 -7.63 26.92
C VAL A 318 35.56 -7.69 25.41
N LEU A 319 34.68 -7.06 24.64
CA LEU A 319 34.84 -6.95 23.19
C LEU A 319 36.19 -6.27 22.85
N CYS A 320 36.98 -6.87 21.95
CA CYS A 320 38.38 -6.50 21.66
C CYS A 320 39.40 -6.81 22.78
N ASN A 321 39.05 -7.63 23.78
CA ASN A 321 39.98 -8.08 24.82
C ASN A 321 40.28 -9.58 24.64
N ASN A 322 41.37 -9.89 23.95
CA ASN A 322 41.76 -11.26 23.61
C ASN A 322 42.12 -12.14 24.84
N THR A 323 42.17 -11.57 26.04
CA THR A 323 42.41 -12.32 27.28
C THR A 323 41.11 -12.73 27.97
N TYR A 324 40.03 -11.96 27.84
CA TYR A 324 38.81 -12.17 28.63
C TYR A 324 37.53 -12.24 27.78
N ASN A 325 37.63 -12.23 26.45
CA ASN A 325 36.54 -12.35 25.49
C ASN A 325 35.88 -13.74 25.45
N TYR A 326 35.52 -14.28 26.61
CA TYR A 326 34.99 -15.63 26.80
C TYR A 326 33.63 -15.61 27.50
N ALA A 327 32.79 -16.56 27.11
CA ALA A 327 31.51 -16.90 27.73
C ALA A 327 31.36 -18.44 27.81
N TYR A 328 30.47 -18.88 28.69
CA TYR A 328 30.07 -20.27 28.86
C TYR A 328 28.57 -20.37 29.06
N SER A 329 27.93 -21.37 28.43
CA SER A 329 26.53 -21.69 28.68
C SER A 329 26.32 -23.19 28.80
N GLY A 330 25.74 -23.61 29.92
CA GLY A 330 25.13 -24.93 30.05
C GLY A 330 23.70 -24.90 29.51
N ILE A 331 23.40 -25.75 28.53
CA ILE A 331 22.13 -25.68 27.79
C ILE A 331 21.34 -26.98 27.86
N TYR A 332 20.04 -26.90 27.58
CA TYR A 332 19.21 -28.08 27.33
C TYR A 332 19.20 -28.37 25.84
N ASP A 333 19.05 -29.63 25.48
CA ASP A 333 18.68 -30.01 24.13
C ASP A 333 17.23 -30.50 24.02
N TYR A 334 16.71 -31.16 25.07
CA TYR A 334 15.32 -31.60 25.17
C TYR A 334 14.80 -31.50 26.61
N TYR A 335 13.50 -31.28 26.75
CA TYR A 335 12.74 -31.62 27.96
C TYR A 335 11.92 -32.87 27.69
N SER A 336 12.22 -33.95 28.41
CA SER A 336 11.64 -35.27 28.17
C SER A 336 11.83 -35.71 26.70
N ASN A 337 10.81 -35.58 25.85
CA ASN A 337 10.86 -35.95 24.45
C ASN A 337 10.55 -34.79 23.47
N VAL A 338 10.52 -33.54 23.94
CA VAL A 338 10.30 -32.34 23.12
C VAL A 338 11.50 -31.38 23.20
N PRO A 339 11.84 -30.68 22.11
CA PRO A 339 13.02 -29.81 22.08
C PRO A 339 12.78 -28.52 22.86
N THR A 340 13.74 -28.05 23.66
CA THR A 340 13.64 -26.81 24.44
C THR A 340 14.70 -25.81 24.01
N TYR A 341 14.30 -24.82 23.22
CA TYR A 341 15.21 -23.81 22.68
C TYR A 341 15.21 -22.50 23.47
N SER A 342 14.11 -22.12 24.13
CA SER A 342 14.01 -20.80 24.77
C SER A 342 15.09 -20.56 25.83
N TRP A 343 15.38 -21.52 26.72
CA TRP A 343 16.51 -21.37 27.65
C TRP A 343 17.84 -21.27 26.90
N THR A 344 18.08 -22.21 25.98
CA THR A 344 19.33 -22.35 25.24
C THR A 344 19.67 -21.09 24.44
N VAL A 345 18.67 -20.49 23.78
CA VAL A 345 18.80 -19.22 23.08
C VAL A 345 18.96 -18.07 24.05
N GLU A 346 18.17 -18.02 25.12
CA GLU A 346 18.24 -16.95 26.11
C GLU A 346 19.62 -16.86 26.73
N VAL A 347 20.15 -17.97 27.27
CA VAL A 347 21.43 -17.96 27.99
C VAL A 347 22.60 -17.63 27.06
N ILE A 348 22.62 -18.16 25.83
CA ILE A 348 23.69 -17.83 24.88
C ILE A 348 23.62 -16.34 24.50
N THR A 349 22.42 -15.83 24.23
CA THR A 349 22.19 -14.42 23.88
C THR A 349 22.54 -13.50 25.06
N HIS A 350 22.22 -13.91 26.29
CA HIS A 350 22.50 -13.20 27.53
C HIS A 350 24.01 -13.07 27.77
N GLU A 351 24.75 -14.18 27.68
CA GLU A 351 26.19 -14.20 27.94
C GLU A 351 26.99 -13.44 26.87
N ILE A 352 26.59 -13.52 25.59
CA ILE A 352 27.17 -12.67 24.55
C ILE A 352 26.84 -11.19 24.84
N GLY A 353 25.65 -10.88 25.36
CA GLY A 353 25.25 -9.54 25.79
C GLY A 353 26.18 -8.94 26.86
N HIS A 354 26.60 -9.76 27.83
CA HIS A 354 27.64 -9.39 28.80
C HIS A 354 28.99 -9.13 28.14
N ASN A 355 29.46 -10.02 27.26
CA ASN A 355 30.71 -9.82 26.54
C ASN A 355 30.72 -8.50 25.75
N LEU A 356 29.56 -8.09 25.21
CA LEU A 356 29.35 -6.84 24.51
C LEU A 356 29.07 -5.63 25.42
N GLY A 357 29.10 -5.82 26.74
CA GLY A 357 29.17 -4.74 27.73
C GLY A 357 27.89 -4.44 28.49
N SER A 358 26.81 -5.19 28.30
CA SER A 358 25.59 -4.97 29.09
C SER A 358 25.70 -5.58 30.49
N PRO A 359 25.39 -4.84 31.57
CA PRO A 359 25.06 -5.45 32.86
C PRO A 359 23.63 -6.03 32.83
N HIS A 360 23.23 -6.70 33.92
CA HIS A 360 21.84 -7.18 34.08
C HIS A 360 20.85 -6.03 34.21
N THR A 361 19.59 -6.25 33.85
CA THR A 361 18.52 -5.25 33.99
C THR A 361 18.26 -4.84 35.44
N HIS A 362 18.46 -5.73 36.40
CA HIS A 362 18.35 -5.43 37.83
C HIS A 362 19.56 -4.69 38.42
N SER A 363 20.51 -4.25 37.59
CA SER A 363 21.70 -3.50 38.04
C SER A 363 21.38 -2.06 38.44
N CYS A 364 21.90 -1.63 39.59
CA CYS A 364 21.84 -0.24 40.03
C CYS A 364 22.69 0.71 39.17
N SER A 365 23.48 0.19 38.23
CA SER A 365 24.32 1.00 37.32
C SER A 365 23.53 1.68 36.20
N TRP A 366 22.29 1.27 35.94
CA TRP A 366 21.45 1.88 34.90
C TRP A 366 21.02 3.32 35.26
N PRO A 367 20.91 4.22 34.26
CA PRO A 367 20.33 5.54 34.47
C PRO A 367 18.89 5.45 35.01
N GLY A 368 18.65 5.97 36.21
CA GLY A 368 17.34 5.88 36.88
C GLY A 368 17.16 4.66 37.78
N GLY A 369 18.18 3.80 37.88
CA GLY A 369 18.14 2.56 38.66
C GLY A 369 17.73 1.34 37.84
N PRO A 370 17.50 0.19 38.52
CA PRO A 370 17.15 -1.09 37.90
C PRO A 370 15.93 -0.98 36.98
N ILE A 371 16.00 -1.63 35.82
CA ILE A 371 14.96 -1.64 34.79
C ILE A 371 13.80 -2.57 35.17
N ASP A 372 14.10 -3.66 35.88
CA ASP A 372 13.09 -4.56 36.44
C ASP A 372 13.45 -5.04 37.86
N ASN A 373 12.56 -5.82 38.47
CA ASN A 373 12.73 -6.42 39.80
C ASN A 373 12.54 -7.95 39.82
N CYS A 374 12.78 -8.62 38.69
CA CYS A 374 12.66 -10.07 38.61
C CYS A 374 13.70 -10.80 39.47
N TYR A 375 14.76 -10.10 39.86
CA TYR A 375 15.76 -10.56 40.82
C TYR A 375 16.15 -9.43 41.78
N THR A 376 16.87 -9.80 42.84
CA THR A 376 17.37 -8.81 43.81
C THR A 376 18.36 -7.87 43.12
N GLN A 377 18.19 -6.56 43.30
CA GLN A 377 18.99 -5.55 42.61
C GLN A 377 20.49 -5.66 42.93
N GLU A 378 21.31 -5.43 41.90
CA GLU A 378 22.77 -5.46 42.01
C GLU A 378 23.31 -4.06 42.35
N GLY A 379 23.55 -3.83 43.64
CA GLY A 379 24.06 -2.59 44.19
C GLY A 379 23.12 -1.96 45.23
N ALA A 380 23.42 -0.71 45.62
CA ALA A 380 22.65 0.01 46.63
C ALA A 380 21.67 1.00 45.97
N CYS A 381 20.49 0.51 45.58
CA CYS A 381 19.39 1.32 45.02
C CYS A 381 18.02 0.71 45.35
N LEU A 382 16.93 1.41 45.03
CA LEU A 382 15.57 0.87 45.14
C LEU A 382 15.32 -0.18 44.03
N PRO A 383 14.52 -1.23 44.28
CA PRO A 383 14.12 -2.19 43.25
C PRO A 383 13.41 -1.51 42.09
N GLY A 384 13.59 -2.06 40.88
CA GLY A 384 12.88 -1.62 39.68
C GLY A 384 11.38 -1.98 39.68
N PRO A 385 10.64 -1.61 38.63
CA PRO A 385 9.26 -2.02 38.44
C PRO A 385 9.15 -3.51 38.05
N ALA A 386 8.00 -4.14 38.29
CA ALA A 386 7.71 -5.45 37.71
C ALA A 386 7.47 -5.31 36.20
N PRO A 387 8.00 -6.23 35.36
CA PRO A 387 7.80 -6.17 33.93
C PRO A 387 6.34 -6.45 33.58
N GLN A 388 5.76 -5.63 32.71
CA GLN A 388 4.34 -5.77 32.33
C GLN A 388 4.11 -6.88 31.29
N ASN A 389 5.08 -7.13 30.39
CA ASN A 389 4.96 -8.06 29.26
C ASN A 389 6.15 -9.04 29.18
N GLY A 390 6.59 -9.56 30.32
CA GLY A 390 7.76 -10.42 30.43
C GLY A 390 9.09 -9.65 30.41
N GLY A 391 10.17 -10.30 30.86
CA GLY A 391 11.51 -9.73 30.90
C GLY A 391 12.17 -9.62 29.52
N THR A 392 13.17 -8.75 29.40
CA THR A 392 14.11 -8.67 28.27
C THR A 392 15.24 -9.68 28.40
N ILE A 393 16.06 -9.89 27.36
CA ILE A 393 17.16 -10.87 27.35
C ILE A 393 18.12 -10.73 28.54
N MET A 394 18.48 -9.52 28.97
CA MET A 394 19.42 -9.31 30.10
C MET A 394 18.77 -9.43 31.50
N SER A 395 17.55 -9.97 31.58
CA SER A 395 16.75 -10.09 32.80
C SER A 395 16.70 -11.51 33.33
N TYR A 396 16.48 -11.65 34.63
CA TYR A 396 16.30 -12.95 35.29
C TYR A 396 14.82 -13.31 35.46
N CYS A 397 13.93 -12.71 34.68
CA CYS A 397 12.50 -13.04 34.73
C CYS A 397 12.18 -14.49 34.38
N HIS A 398 13.11 -15.25 33.78
CA HIS A 398 13.00 -16.71 33.62
C HIS A 398 12.86 -17.45 34.96
N LEU A 399 13.29 -16.84 36.08
CA LEU A 399 13.11 -17.36 37.45
C LEU A 399 11.73 -17.06 38.06
N THR A 400 10.90 -16.32 37.34
CA THR A 400 9.61 -15.82 37.84
C THR A 400 8.48 -16.24 36.89
N SER A 401 7.23 -16.06 37.32
CA SER A 401 6.07 -16.26 36.44
C SER A 401 5.99 -15.27 35.27
N HIS A 402 6.82 -14.23 35.23
CA HIS A 402 6.85 -13.28 34.11
C HIS A 402 7.53 -13.84 32.86
N GLY A 403 8.49 -14.77 33.03
CA GLY A 403 9.26 -15.35 31.91
C GLY A 403 10.08 -14.31 31.13
N ILE A 404 10.76 -14.79 30.08
CA ILE A 404 11.49 -13.93 29.13
C ILE A 404 10.69 -13.85 27.84
N ASN A 405 10.43 -12.62 27.39
CA ASN A 405 9.71 -12.35 26.16
C ASN A 405 10.70 -11.91 25.08
N PHE A 406 10.95 -12.79 24.11
CA PHE A 406 11.87 -12.52 23.01
C PHE A 406 11.41 -11.38 22.10
N ASN A 407 10.11 -11.06 22.06
CA ASN A 407 9.64 -9.87 21.37
C ASN A 407 10.19 -8.57 22.00
N ASN A 408 10.64 -8.57 23.27
CA ASN A 408 11.24 -7.40 23.91
C ASN A 408 12.73 -7.22 23.56
N GLY A 409 13.40 -8.25 23.03
CA GLY A 409 14.84 -8.23 22.73
C GLY A 409 15.67 -7.81 23.94
N PHE A 410 16.71 -7.01 23.72
CA PHE A 410 17.53 -6.44 24.80
C PHE A 410 16.83 -5.30 25.55
N GLY A 411 15.75 -4.75 25.00
CA GLY A 411 15.15 -3.50 25.47
C GLY A 411 16.01 -2.27 25.15
N PRO A 412 15.52 -1.05 25.44
CA PRO A 412 16.17 0.18 25.00
C PRO A 412 17.58 0.38 25.56
N LEU A 413 17.74 0.37 26.90
CA LEU A 413 19.03 0.70 27.53
C LEU A 413 20.11 -0.38 27.29
N PRO A 414 19.85 -1.69 27.52
CA PRO A 414 20.82 -2.73 27.21
C PRO A 414 21.16 -2.78 25.71
N GLY A 415 20.15 -2.71 24.84
CA GLY A 415 20.35 -2.72 23.39
C GLY A 415 21.17 -1.53 22.89
N ASP A 416 20.91 -0.33 23.40
CA ASP A 416 21.68 0.88 23.05
C ASP A 416 23.14 0.78 23.50
N LEU A 417 23.38 0.28 24.71
CA LEU A 417 24.73 0.09 25.24
C LEU A 417 25.54 -0.89 24.39
N ILE A 418 24.94 -2.03 24.04
CA ILE A 418 25.57 -3.04 23.16
C ILE A 418 25.84 -2.46 21.77
N ARG A 419 24.87 -1.75 21.17
CA ARG A 419 25.04 -1.10 19.86
C ARG A 419 26.16 -0.09 19.85
N ASP A 420 26.22 0.80 20.85
CA ASP A 420 27.30 1.78 20.95
C ASP A 420 28.66 1.07 21.14
N ARG A 421 28.70 0.01 21.95
CA ARG A 421 29.94 -0.75 22.15
C ARG A 421 30.47 -1.38 20.86
N VAL A 422 29.59 -1.99 20.06
CA VAL A 422 29.93 -2.61 18.77
C VAL A 422 30.33 -1.55 17.74
N ALA A 423 29.58 -0.45 17.64
CA ALA A 423 29.88 0.62 16.69
C ALA A 423 31.29 1.21 16.90
N ASN A 424 31.67 1.43 18.16
CA ASN A 424 32.96 2.02 18.53
C ASN A 424 34.11 1.00 18.70
N ALA A 425 33.87 -0.29 18.49
CA ALA A 425 34.91 -1.30 18.61
C ALA A 425 35.85 -1.27 17.41
N ASN A 426 37.15 -1.02 17.65
CA ASN A 426 38.16 -0.93 16.59
C ASN A 426 38.69 -2.29 16.11
N CYS A 427 38.50 -3.35 16.90
CA CYS A 427 38.87 -4.70 16.50
C CYS A 427 37.92 -5.29 15.46
N LEU A 428 36.67 -4.81 15.43
CA LEU A 428 35.65 -5.34 14.55
C LEU A 428 35.76 -4.75 13.15
N THR A 429 35.57 -5.61 12.17
CA THR A 429 35.47 -5.25 10.76
C THR A 429 34.01 -4.99 10.38
N THR A 430 33.81 -4.19 9.33
CA THR A 430 32.50 -4.11 8.69
C THR A 430 32.10 -5.50 8.21
N CYS A 431 30.85 -5.90 8.46
CA CYS A 431 30.28 -7.11 7.89
C CYS A 431 30.56 -7.09 6.39
N SER A 432 31.35 -8.03 5.90
CA SER A 432 31.07 -8.53 4.57
C SER A 432 29.68 -9.16 4.66
N GLU A 433 28.70 -8.56 3.98
CA GLU A 433 27.53 -9.34 3.58
C GLU A 433 28.13 -10.55 2.85
N GLY A 434 28.00 -11.73 3.48
CA GLY A 434 28.81 -12.91 3.17
C GLY A 434 28.88 -13.07 1.67
N ASN A 435 30.10 -13.03 1.14
CA ASN A 435 30.49 -12.83 -0.24
C ASN A 435 29.38 -12.78 -1.32
N VAL A 436 28.39 -11.88 -1.20
CA VAL A 436 27.26 -11.87 -2.14
C VAL A 436 27.87 -11.55 -3.48
N CYS A 437 27.84 -12.53 -4.36
CA CYS A 437 28.36 -12.36 -5.70
C CYS A 437 27.65 -11.13 -6.27
N ALA A 438 28.39 -10.03 -6.46
CA ALA A 438 27.77 -8.75 -6.75
C ALA A 438 27.33 -8.76 -8.21
N VAL A 439 26.08 -8.39 -8.49
CA VAL A 439 25.62 -8.23 -9.88
C VAL A 439 26.56 -7.25 -10.58
N PRO A 440 27.23 -7.63 -11.68
CA PRO A 440 28.16 -6.74 -12.34
C PRO A 440 27.45 -5.46 -12.80
N THR A 441 28.08 -4.31 -12.55
CA THR A 441 27.55 -2.99 -12.89
C THR A 441 28.22 -2.46 -14.16
N GLY A 442 27.67 -1.39 -14.74
CA GLY A 442 28.28 -0.73 -15.90
C GLY A 442 28.34 -1.59 -17.16
N LEU A 443 27.46 -2.59 -17.29
CA LEU A 443 27.30 -3.30 -18.56
C LEU A 443 26.98 -2.28 -19.66
N SER A 444 27.75 -2.29 -20.74
CA SER A 444 27.62 -1.36 -21.85
C SER A 444 28.06 -2.01 -23.17
N THR A 445 27.56 -1.45 -24.27
CA THR A 445 27.92 -1.84 -25.63
C THR A 445 28.56 -0.67 -26.37
N ALA A 446 29.61 -0.92 -27.16
CA ALA A 446 30.33 0.07 -27.93
C ALA A 446 30.82 -0.49 -29.28
N ASN A 447 31.39 0.39 -30.11
CA ASN A 447 32.09 0.04 -31.36
C ASN A 447 31.32 -0.92 -32.28
N ALA A 448 30.00 -0.74 -32.39
CA ALA A 448 29.18 -1.56 -33.27
C ALA A 448 29.63 -1.40 -34.73
N THR A 449 29.88 -2.52 -35.40
CA THR A 449 30.10 -2.62 -36.86
C THR A 449 28.92 -3.38 -37.48
N GLN A 450 29.00 -3.70 -38.77
CA GLN A 450 28.03 -4.56 -39.45
C GLN A 450 27.90 -5.96 -38.82
N THR A 451 29.01 -6.50 -38.29
CA THR A 451 29.07 -7.91 -37.84
C THR A 451 29.65 -8.07 -36.44
N SER A 452 29.86 -6.97 -35.70
CA SER A 452 30.40 -7.04 -34.34
C SER A 452 29.90 -5.95 -33.42
N ILE A 453 29.85 -6.26 -32.12
CA ILE A 453 29.60 -5.30 -31.02
C ILE A 453 30.58 -5.61 -29.88
N ASP A 454 31.25 -4.58 -29.37
CA ASP A 454 32.07 -4.71 -28.17
C ASP A 454 31.19 -4.57 -26.92
N VAL A 455 31.33 -5.49 -25.97
CA VAL A 455 30.57 -5.51 -24.72
C VAL A 455 31.55 -5.41 -23.55
N SER A 456 31.26 -4.57 -22.57
CA SER A 456 32.10 -4.42 -21.38
C SER A 456 31.27 -4.16 -20.12
N TRP A 457 31.82 -4.49 -18.96
CA TRP A 457 31.22 -4.25 -17.64
C TRP A 457 32.30 -3.98 -16.60
N ASN A 458 31.90 -3.46 -15.43
CA ASN A 458 32.80 -3.29 -14.30
C ASN A 458 33.06 -4.64 -13.61
N ALA A 459 34.28 -4.82 -13.12
CA ALA A 459 34.60 -5.98 -12.29
C ALA A 459 33.71 -5.99 -11.03
N ALA A 460 33.02 -7.10 -10.78
CA ALA A 460 32.32 -7.33 -9.54
C ALA A 460 33.33 -7.76 -8.46
N SER A 461 33.16 -7.26 -7.23
CA SER A 461 33.91 -7.77 -6.08
C SER A 461 33.69 -9.29 -6.00
N SER A 462 34.77 -10.02 -5.68
CA SER A 462 34.81 -11.48 -5.50
C SER A 462 34.40 -12.40 -6.66
N ALA A 463 34.21 -11.85 -7.87
CA ALA A 463 33.95 -12.66 -9.06
C ALA A 463 35.20 -13.40 -9.55
N ASN A 464 35.12 -14.73 -9.66
CA ASN A 464 36.14 -15.58 -10.25
C ASN A 464 35.96 -15.67 -11.78
N SER A 465 34.72 -15.55 -12.26
CA SER A 465 34.37 -15.49 -13.68
C SER A 465 33.02 -14.80 -13.87
N TYR A 466 32.60 -14.64 -15.12
CA TYR A 466 31.32 -14.03 -15.51
C TYR A 466 30.62 -14.90 -16.55
N ASP A 467 29.31 -15.04 -16.41
CA ASP A 467 28.45 -15.59 -17.46
C ASP A 467 27.81 -14.41 -18.21
N LEU A 468 28.29 -14.15 -19.43
CA LEU A 468 27.65 -13.21 -20.35
C LEU A 468 26.66 -13.98 -21.20
N ARG A 469 25.39 -13.58 -21.17
CA ARG A 469 24.37 -14.09 -22.10
C ARG A 469 23.94 -13.02 -23.08
N PHE A 470 23.66 -13.45 -24.31
CA PHE A 470 23.21 -12.60 -25.38
C PHE A 470 22.22 -13.29 -26.31
N ARG A 471 21.40 -12.53 -27.02
CA ARG A 471 20.46 -13.01 -28.04
C ARG A 471 20.11 -11.90 -29.03
N PRO A 472 19.69 -12.23 -30.27
CA PRO A 472 18.90 -11.28 -31.06
C PRO A 472 17.60 -10.96 -30.31
N GLN A 473 17.11 -9.73 -30.40
CA GLN A 473 15.91 -9.28 -29.71
C GLN A 473 14.72 -10.21 -30.01
N GLY A 474 14.08 -10.76 -28.97
CA GLY A 474 13.00 -11.75 -29.10
C GLY A 474 13.44 -13.19 -29.36
N GLY A 475 14.75 -13.46 -29.50
CA GLY A 475 15.32 -14.79 -29.70
C GLY A 475 15.61 -15.58 -28.41
N SER A 476 16.34 -16.69 -28.58
CA SER A 476 16.81 -17.55 -27.48
C SER A 476 18.17 -17.08 -26.95
N TRP A 477 18.35 -17.15 -25.63
CA TRP A 477 19.62 -16.80 -24.97
C TRP A 477 20.73 -17.81 -25.27
N THR A 478 21.88 -17.30 -25.71
CA THR A 478 23.17 -18.00 -25.73
C THR A 478 24.00 -17.48 -24.58
N THR A 479 24.73 -18.35 -23.86
CA THR A 479 25.58 -17.95 -22.72
C THR A 479 27.01 -18.38 -22.96
N ILE A 480 27.95 -17.51 -22.63
CA ILE A 480 29.38 -17.80 -22.57
C ILE A 480 29.90 -17.49 -21.16
N THR A 481 30.94 -18.19 -20.74
CA THR A 481 31.63 -17.94 -19.47
C THR A 481 33.03 -17.41 -19.76
N THR A 482 33.44 -16.32 -19.10
CA THR A 482 34.74 -15.67 -19.29
C THR A 482 35.29 -15.13 -17.96
N SER A 483 36.62 -15.04 -17.83
CA SER A 483 37.26 -14.36 -16.69
C SER A 483 37.52 -12.87 -16.94
N ASN A 484 37.34 -12.41 -18.18
CA ASN A 484 37.53 -11.00 -18.54
C ASN A 484 36.27 -10.18 -18.26
N THR A 485 36.43 -8.86 -18.16
CA THR A 485 35.32 -7.90 -18.01
C THR A 485 34.87 -7.28 -19.34
N SER A 486 35.28 -7.87 -20.44
CA SER A 486 34.88 -7.48 -21.79
C SER A 486 34.82 -8.67 -22.74
N TYR A 487 34.02 -8.51 -23.80
CA TYR A 487 33.82 -9.51 -24.85
C TYR A 487 33.55 -8.83 -26.19
N ALA A 488 34.34 -9.18 -27.21
CA ALA A 488 34.12 -8.77 -28.59
C ALA A 488 33.18 -9.77 -29.28
N HIS A 489 31.90 -9.41 -29.39
CA HIS A 489 30.89 -10.28 -29.99
C HIS A 489 30.93 -10.11 -31.51
N THR A 490 31.46 -11.10 -32.24
CA THR A 490 31.63 -11.06 -33.72
C THR A 490 30.74 -12.08 -34.42
N GLY A 491 30.62 -11.96 -35.75
CA GLY A 491 29.78 -12.86 -36.57
C GLY A 491 28.28 -12.57 -36.45
N LEU A 492 27.94 -11.33 -36.11
CA LEU A 492 26.55 -10.86 -35.96
C LEU A 492 25.91 -10.56 -37.31
N ALA A 493 24.59 -10.66 -37.35
CA ALA A 493 23.81 -10.20 -38.50
C ALA A 493 23.78 -8.66 -38.52
N PRO A 494 23.92 -8.02 -39.69
CA PRO A 494 23.72 -6.58 -39.87
C PRO A 494 22.32 -6.11 -39.48
N SER A 495 22.15 -4.82 -39.18
CA SER A 495 20.86 -4.20 -38.79
C SER A 495 20.08 -4.95 -37.71
N THR A 496 20.77 -5.67 -36.82
CA THR A 496 20.14 -6.55 -35.83
C THR A 496 20.42 -6.06 -34.42
N THR A 497 19.36 -5.85 -33.64
CA THR A 497 19.47 -5.52 -32.21
C THR A 497 19.70 -6.78 -31.40
N TYR A 498 20.78 -6.79 -30.60
CA TYR A 498 21.11 -7.83 -29.66
C TYR A 498 20.90 -7.35 -28.22
N GLU A 499 20.36 -8.21 -27.37
CA GLU A 499 20.21 -8.00 -25.94
C GLU A 499 21.33 -8.73 -25.19
N TYR A 500 21.89 -8.08 -24.17
CA TYR A 500 23.01 -8.57 -23.37
C TYR A 500 22.68 -8.49 -21.88
N GLN A 501 23.11 -9.51 -21.13
CA GLN A 501 23.10 -9.52 -19.67
C GLN A 501 24.31 -10.26 -19.14
N VAL A 502 24.86 -9.81 -18.02
CA VAL A 502 26.01 -10.45 -17.40
C VAL A 502 25.72 -10.74 -15.93
N LYS A 503 26.18 -11.89 -15.44
CA LYS A 503 26.28 -12.16 -14.00
C LYS A 503 27.71 -12.56 -13.66
N SER A 504 28.09 -12.33 -12.42
CA SER A 504 29.33 -12.81 -11.81
C SER A 504 29.14 -14.22 -11.24
N ASN A 505 30.21 -15.01 -11.27
CA ASN A 505 30.33 -16.31 -10.63
C ASN A 505 31.43 -16.23 -9.57
N CYS A 506 31.08 -16.55 -8.34
CA CYS A 506 31.95 -16.50 -7.17
C CYS A 506 32.14 -17.92 -6.63
N SER A 507 32.97 -18.09 -5.59
CA SER A 507 33.24 -19.41 -4.99
C SER A 507 32.00 -19.98 -4.29
N GLY A 508 31.20 -20.78 -5.00
CA GLY A 508 30.04 -21.51 -4.45
C GLY A 508 28.68 -20.89 -4.79
N GLU A 509 28.64 -19.71 -5.41
CA GLU A 509 27.40 -19.01 -5.79
C GLU A 509 27.59 -18.10 -7.03
N SER A 510 26.48 -17.66 -7.62
CA SER A 510 26.47 -16.67 -8.72
C SER A 510 25.50 -15.55 -8.38
N SER A 511 25.77 -14.36 -8.92
CA SER A 511 24.86 -13.23 -8.81
C SER A 511 23.63 -13.40 -9.71
N ALA A 512 22.63 -12.53 -9.52
CA ALA A 512 21.60 -12.33 -10.54
C ALA A 512 22.22 -11.73 -11.81
N TYR A 513 21.54 -11.90 -12.95
CA TYR A 513 21.91 -11.18 -14.17
C TYR A 513 21.67 -9.68 -14.01
N SER A 514 22.57 -8.88 -14.58
CA SER A 514 22.41 -7.43 -14.71
C SER A 514 21.11 -7.06 -15.43
N SER A 515 20.73 -5.78 -15.34
CA SER A 515 19.76 -5.21 -16.27
C SER A 515 20.18 -5.47 -17.71
N THR A 516 19.20 -5.67 -18.58
CA THR A 516 19.43 -5.86 -20.02
C THR A 516 19.99 -4.58 -20.64
N VAL A 517 21.01 -4.72 -21.45
CA VAL A 517 21.56 -3.66 -22.32
C VAL A 517 21.45 -4.11 -23.76
N THR A 518 21.16 -3.19 -24.67
CA THR A 518 21.00 -3.47 -26.10
C THR A 518 22.13 -2.85 -26.90
N GLY A 519 22.59 -3.56 -27.92
CA GLY A 519 23.45 -3.01 -28.98
C GLY A 519 22.91 -3.40 -30.35
N THR A 520 22.92 -2.48 -31.30
CA THR A 520 22.46 -2.72 -32.67
C THR A 520 23.65 -2.68 -33.62
N THR A 521 23.84 -3.73 -34.42
CA THR A 521 24.85 -3.74 -35.49
C THR A 521 24.52 -2.67 -36.53
N GLN A 522 25.55 -2.12 -37.15
CA GLN A 522 25.37 -1.17 -38.25
C GLN A 522 24.67 -1.86 -39.43
N SER A 523 23.97 -1.07 -40.24
CA SER A 523 23.46 -1.59 -41.51
C SER A 523 24.63 -1.99 -42.41
N ASP A 524 24.40 -2.99 -43.26
CA ASP A 524 25.27 -3.19 -44.40
C ASP A 524 25.35 -1.87 -45.19
N GLN A 525 26.53 -1.57 -45.72
CA GLN A 525 26.66 -0.47 -46.67
C GLN A 525 26.01 -0.93 -47.97
N VAL A 526 24.74 -0.57 -48.10
CA VAL A 526 23.92 -0.84 -49.27
C VAL A 526 24.42 0.03 -50.42
N SER A 527 24.90 -0.62 -51.49
CA SER A 527 25.41 0.06 -52.68
C SER A 527 24.27 0.26 -53.68
N TYR A 528 23.73 1.47 -53.75
CA TYR A 528 22.64 1.80 -54.67
C TYR A 528 23.08 1.87 -56.13
N CYS A 529 22.19 1.45 -57.03
CA CYS A 529 22.40 1.61 -58.48
C CYS A 529 22.56 3.09 -58.87
N SER A 530 23.38 3.37 -59.89
CA SER A 530 23.58 4.73 -60.39
C SER A 530 22.37 5.26 -61.16
N SER A 531 22.02 6.52 -60.93
CA SER A 531 21.02 7.25 -61.72
C SER A 531 21.38 8.74 -61.76
N ARG A 532 21.23 9.38 -62.92
CA ARG A 532 21.54 10.81 -63.09
C ARG A 532 20.98 11.38 -64.40
N GLY A 533 20.78 12.71 -64.43
CA GLY A 533 20.77 13.49 -65.66
C GLY A 533 22.18 13.84 -66.13
N ASN A 534 22.38 13.90 -67.45
CA ASN A 534 23.65 14.37 -68.05
C ASN A 534 23.69 15.89 -68.22
N SER A 535 22.54 16.55 -68.30
CA SER A 535 22.43 18.00 -68.37
C SER A 535 21.27 18.52 -67.51
N THR A 536 21.56 19.50 -66.67
CA THR A 536 20.59 20.30 -65.91
C THR A 536 20.65 21.78 -66.33
N SER A 537 21.20 22.08 -67.50
CA SER A 537 21.36 23.45 -68.01
C SER A 537 20.04 24.18 -68.17
N ASP A 538 18.96 23.44 -68.42
CA ASP A 538 17.66 23.98 -68.81
C ASP A 538 16.56 23.64 -67.81
N GLU A 539 16.73 22.55 -67.04
CA GLU A 539 15.80 22.12 -65.99
C GLU A 539 16.52 21.45 -64.80
N TRP A 540 15.93 21.54 -63.60
CA TRP A 540 16.38 20.90 -62.36
C TRP A 540 15.21 20.70 -61.38
N ILE A 541 15.41 19.95 -60.31
CA ILE A 541 14.46 19.82 -59.21
C ILE A 541 14.61 21.06 -58.32
N GLN A 542 13.62 21.95 -58.30
CA GLN A 542 13.70 23.20 -57.53
C GLN A 542 13.36 22.97 -56.05
N ALA A 543 12.31 22.20 -55.79
CA ALA A 543 11.90 21.84 -54.44
C ALA A 543 11.03 20.58 -54.43
N ILE A 544 11.06 19.86 -53.31
CA ILE A 544 10.12 18.77 -53.02
C ILE A 544 9.42 19.04 -51.69
N THR A 545 8.12 18.78 -51.66
CA THR A 545 7.31 18.76 -50.44
C THR A 545 6.58 17.43 -50.34
N ILE A 546 6.71 16.74 -49.21
CA ILE A 546 6.02 15.48 -48.91
C ILE A 546 5.47 15.58 -47.48
N GLY A 547 4.15 15.74 -47.35
CA GLY A 547 3.53 16.05 -46.06
C GLY A 547 4.07 17.36 -45.48
N SER A 548 4.73 17.28 -44.32
CA SER A 548 5.40 18.42 -43.68
C SER A 548 6.88 18.56 -44.03
N PHE A 549 7.47 17.59 -44.73
CA PHE A 549 8.85 17.66 -45.20
C PHE A 549 8.92 18.57 -46.42
N ASN A 550 9.87 19.51 -46.41
CA ASN A 550 10.13 20.42 -47.52
C ASN A 550 11.65 20.58 -47.69
N HIS A 551 12.14 20.45 -48.93
CA HIS A 551 13.54 20.68 -49.26
C HIS A 551 13.67 21.44 -50.58
N ASN A 552 14.48 22.50 -50.57
CA ASN A 552 14.82 23.29 -51.76
C ASN A 552 16.27 22.98 -52.14
N SER A 553 16.47 22.28 -53.25
CA SER A 553 17.78 21.79 -53.71
C SER A 553 18.38 22.68 -54.80
N GLY A 554 17.62 22.94 -55.88
CA GLY A 554 18.09 23.73 -57.00
C GLY A 554 18.87 22.89 -58.02
N ASN A 555 19.77 23.51 -58.79
CA ASN A 555 20.50 22.82 -59.86
C ASN A 555 21.77 22.15 -59.34
N ASN A 556 21.81 20.81 -59.33
CA ASN A 556 22.88 20.02 -58.72
C ASN A 556 23.63 19.14 -59.72
N SER A 557 23.71 19.55 -60.99
CA SER A 557 24.47 18.85 -62.04
C SER A 557 24.01 17.40 -62.32
N GLY A 558 22.73 17.13 -62.08
CA GLY A 558 22.02 15.94 -62.56
C GLY A 558 21.94 14.78 -61.58
N TYR A 559 22.70 14.79 -60.48
CA TYR A 559 22.50 13.91 -59.32
C TYR A 559 22.93 14.61 -58.03
N ALA A 560 22.08 14.56 -57.00
CA ALA A 560 22.42 15.01 -55.66
C ALA A 560 22.14 13.93 -54.60
N ASP A 561 23.08 13.76 -53.68
CA ASP A 561 22.91 12.91 -52.50
C ASP A 561 22.55 13.80 -51.29
N PHE A 562 21.28 13.77 -50.91
CA PHE A 562 20.72 14.44 -49.74
C PHE A 562 20.32 13.44 -48.65
N THR A 563 21.00 12.30 -48.55
CA THR A 563 20.74 11.32 -47.47
C THR A 563 21.01 11.85 -46.06
N ASN A 564 21.60 13.04 -45.93
CA ASN A 564 21.64 13.78 -44.67
C ASN A 564 20.31 14.45 -44.28
N GLN A 565 19.37 14.60 -45.22
CA GLN A 565 18.00 15.06 -44.99
C GLN A 565 17.11 13.84 -44.74
N THR A 566 16.33 13.89 -43.66
CA THR A 566 15.47 12.77 -43.24
C THR A 566 14.00 13.17 -43.31
N LEU A 567 13.23 12.45 -44.13
CA LEU A 567 11.77 12.46 -44.15
C LEU A 567 11.25 11.45 -43.13
N THR A 568 10.42 11.86 -42.17
CA THR A 568 9.76 10.94 -41.23
C THR A 568 8.32 10.67 -41.66
N VAL A 569 7.98 9.40 -41.84
CA VAL A 569 6.65 8.94 -42.25
C VAL A 569 6.19 7.75 -41.41
N THR A 570 4.89 7.43 -41.45
CA THR A 570 4.27 6.31 -40.75
C THR A 570 3.86 5.24 -41.75
N SER A 571 4.13 3.98 -41.43
CA SER A 571 3.73 2.83 -42.26
C SER A 571 2.22 2.84 -42.55
N GLY A 572 1.82 2.57 -43.79
CA GLY A 572 0.41 2.54 -44.20
C GLY A 572 -0.27 3.91 -44.35
N SER A 573 0.42 5.01 -44.04
CA SER A 573 -0.14 6.36 -44.15
C SER A 573 0.06 6.98 -45.53
N SER A 574 -0.83 7.91 -45.89
CA SER A 574 -0.74 8.71 -47.13
C SER A 574 -0.18 10.09 -46.86
N TYR A 575 0.71 10.55 -47.74
CA TYR A 575 1.27 11.90 -47.69
C TYR A 575 0.96 12.64 -48.99
N ALA A 576 0.52 13.89 -48.86
CA ALA A 576 0.38 14.79 -50.00
C ALA A 576 1.77 15.17 -50.53
N ILE A 577 1.91 15.29 -51.85
CA ILE A 577 3.16 15.69 -52.49
C ILE A 577 2.97 16.97 -53.31
N ASP A 578 4.02 17.77 -53.39
CA ASP A 578 4.18 18.91 -54.29
C ASP A 578 5.64 18.96 -54.77
N LEU A 579 5.85 18.75 -56.07
CA LEU A 579 7.15 18.65 -56.72
C LEU A 579 7.30 19.83 -57.68
N ASP A 580 8.29 20.67 -57.42
CA ASP A 580 8.52 21.93 -58.12
C ASP A 580 9.69 21.82 -59.10
N PRO A 581 9.46 21.92 -60.42
CA PRO A 581 10.55 22.00 -61.40
C PRO A 581 11.13 23.41 -61.48
N GLY A 582 12.44 23.52 -61.59
CA GLY A 582 13.16 24.76 -61.91
C GLY A 582 13.61 24.77 -63.37
N PHE A 583 13.58 25.94 -64.02
CA PHE A 583 13.96 26.09 -65.43
C PHE A 583 14.91 27.26 -65.67
N SER A 584 15.86 27.09 -66.59
CA SER A 584 16.78 28.15 -66.98
C SER A 584 16.10 29.14 -67.95
N GLY A 585 16.30 30.44 -67.73
CA GLY A 585 15.85 31.46 -68.68
C GLY A 585 14.66 32.35 -68.27
N GLY A 586 14.54 32.73 -66.99
CA GLY A 586 13.65 33.82 -66.55
C GLY A 586 14.14 35.22 -66.96
N GLY A 587 14.23 35.49 -68.26
CA GLY A 587 14.44 36.83 -68.82
C GLY A 587 13.13 37.50 -69.26
N LEU A 588 13.20 38.79 -69.64
CA LEU A 588 12.12 39.74 -69.96
C LEU A 588 10.98 39.30 -70.94
N PHE A 589 10.94 38.04 -71.41
CA PHE A 589 9.94 37.53 -72.38
C PHE A 589 9.25 36.20 -71.98
N GLY A 590 9.36 35.75 -70.73
CA GLY A 590 8.61 34.60 -70.20
C GLY A 590 9.52 33.41 -69.87
N SER A 591 9.13 32.65 -68.84
CA SER A 591 9.83 31.47 -68.35
C SER A 591 9.80 30.34 -69.37
N ASN A 592 10.97 29.81 -69.74
CA ASN A 592 11.04 28.51 -70.39
C ASN A 592 10.42 27.48 -69.44
N SER A 593 9.59 26.58 -69.98
CA SER A 593 8.98 25.48 -69.24
C SER A 593 9.09 24.23 -70.10
N TYR A 594 9.64 23.16 -69.56
CA TYR A 594 9.83 21.91 -70.29
C TYR A 594 8.96 20.80 -69.71
N PRO A 595 8.38 19.92 -70.53
CA PRO A 595 7.56 18.81 -70.05
C PRO A 595 8.40 17.76 -69.31
N GLU A 596 8.28 17.71 -68.00
CA GLU A 596 9.02 16.81 -67.10
C GLU A 596 8.17 15.64 -66.61
N TYR A 597 8.77 14.45 -66.53
CA TYR A 597 8.17 13.25 -65.97
C TYR A 597 8.74 12.95 -64.58
N TRP A 598 7.89 12.79 -63.58
CA TRP A 598 8.29 12.60 -62.18
C TRP A 598 7.98 11.20 -61.66
N LYS A 599 8.94 10.63 -60.91
CA LYS A 599 8.78 9.39 -60.18
C LYS A 599 9.50 9.44 -58.84
N ILE A 600 8.97 8.71 -57.87
CA ILE A 600 9.58 8.53 -56.54
C ILE A 600 9.61 7.04 -56.22
N TRP A 601 10.76 6.55 -55.77
CA TRP A 601 10.95 5.19 -55.27
C TRP A 601 11.40 5.21 -53.82
N ILE A 602 11.02 4.18 -53.07
CA ILE A 602 11.49 3.91 -51.70
C ILE A 602 11.95 2.46 -51.65
N ASP A 603 13.20 2.25 -51.24
CA ASP A 603 13.81 0.93 -51.05
C ASP A 603 13.28 0.32 -49.75
N TYR A 604 12.10 -0.29 -49.76
CA TYR A 604 11.43 -0.70 -48.54
C TYR A 604 12.10 -1.89 -47.85
N ASN A 605 12.83 -2.71 -48.61
CA ASN A 605 13.49 -3.90 -48.10
C ASN A 605 14.97 -3.66 -47.72
N GLY A 606 15.54 -2.53 -48.13
CA GLY A 606 16.90 -2.11 -47.81
C GLY A 606 17.97 -2.86 -48.59
N ASP A 607 17.66 -3.39 -49.77
CA ASP A 607 18.59 -4.23 -50.55
C ASP A 607 19.47 -3.46 -51.53
N GLY A 608 19.19 -2.17 -51.75
CA GLY A 608 19.99 -1.28 -52.59
C GLY A 608 19.53 -1.18 -54.03
N ASP A 609 18.43 -1.83 -54.39
CA ASP A 609 17.71 -1.51 -55.60
C ASP A 609 16.33 -0.91 -55.31
N PHE A 610 15.58 -0.63 -56.37
CA PHE A 610 14.26 0.02 -56.31
C PHE A 610 13.29 -0.71 -57.25
N THR A 611 13.56 -1.98 -57.53
CA THR A 611 12.91 -2.75 -58.58
C THR A 611 11.83 -3.68 -58.04
N ASP A 612 11.74 -3.80 -56.71
CA ASP A 612 10.80 -4.70 -56.08
C ASP A 612 9.35 -4.24 -56.18
N ALA A 613 8.45 -5.22 -56.08
CA ALA A 613 7.02 -4.98 -56.08
C ALA A 613 6.62 -4.06 -54.91
N GLY A 614 6.13 -2.86 -55.26
CA GLY A 614 5.64 -1.87 -54.30
C GLY A 614 6.63 -0.78 -53.92
N GLU A 615 7.83 -0.74 -54.52
CA GLU A 615 8.84 0.30 -54.24
C GLU A 615 8.67 1.58 -55.05
N LEU A 616 7.94 1.53 -56.16
CA LEU A 616 7.47 2.73 -56.85
C LEU A 616 6.38 3.41 -56.00
N ALA A 617 6.79 4.40 -55.20
CA ALA A 617 5.94 5.10 -54.25
C ALA A 617 5.07 6.17 -54.93
N PHE A 618 5.54 6.76 -56.03
CA PHE A 618 4.77 7.72 -56.83
C PHE A 618 5.18 7.70 -58.31
N ASP A 619 4.19 7.83 -59.20
CA ASP A 619 4.35 8.02 -60.65
C ASP A 619 3.36 9.10 -61.10
N ALA A 620 3.86 10.15 -61.77
CA ALA A 620 3.02 11.26 -62.22
C ALA A 620 2.03 10.88 -63.35
N GLY A 621 2.24 9.75 -64.04
CA GLY A 621 1.37 9.26 -65.11
C GLY A 621 1.44 10.03 -66.45
N SER A 622 1.97 11.25 -66.44
CA SER A 622 2.16 12.10 -67.62
C SER A 622 3.26 13.15 -67.38
N THR A 623 3.75 13.77 -68.44
CA THR A 623 4.69 14.91 -68.33
C THR A 623 3.97 16.20 -67.93
N SER A 624 4.64 17.05 -67.15
CA SER A 624 4.16 18.36 -66.72
C SER A 624 5.26 19.41 -66.83
N ASN A 625 4.91 20.61 -67.28
CA ASN A 625 5.80 21.77 -67.32
C ASN A 625 5.57 22.75 -66.16
N THR A 626 4.82 22.32 -65.15
CA THR A 626 4.48 23.03 -63.91
C THR A 626 4.56 22.06 -62.72
N ASN A 627 4.34 22.56 -61.50
CA ASN A 627 4.32 21.77 -60.27
C ASN A 627 3.45 20.51 -60.41
N VAL A 628 3.98 19.38 -59.92
CA VAL A 628 3.25 18.12 -59.86
C VAL A 628 2.77 17.90 -58.43
N THR A 629 1.45 17.82 -58.25
CA THR A 629 0.84 17.50 -56.96
C THR A 629 0.17 16.13 -56.99
N GLY A 630 0.07 15.48 -55.83
CA GLY A 630 -0.51 14.15 -55.73
C GLY A 630 -0.52 13.59 -54.31
N SER A 631 -0.61 12.27 -54.20
CA SER A 631 -0.48 11.56 -52.93
C SER A 631 0.41 10.33 -53.08
N MET A 632 1.32 10.14 -52.13
CA MET A 632 2.16 8.97 -51.98
C MET A 632 1.64 8.13 -50.80
N GLN A 633 1.48 6.82 -51.01
CA GLN A 633 1.11 5.87 -49.96
C GLN A 633 2.33 5.12 -49.49
N ILE A 634 2.58 5.10 -48.18
CA ILE A 634 3.68 4.34 -47.59
C ILE A 634 3.24 2.89 -47.41
N LYS A 635 4.09 1.94 -47.81
CA LYS A 635 3.83 0.50 -47.68
C LYS A 635 3.49 0.15 -46.22
N SER A 636 2.39 -0.57 -46.03
CA SER A 636 1.91 -1.02 -44.71
C SER A 636 2.73 -2.21 -44.18
N GLY A 637 2.79 -2.38 -42.87
CA GLY A 637 3.42 -3.54 -42.22
C GLY A 637 4.95 -3.44 -42.11
N LEU A 638 5.49 -2.22 -42.12
CA LEU A 638 6.91 -1.96 -41.90
C LEU A 638 7.16 -1.58 -40.44
N SER A 639 8.25 -2.10 -39.86
CA SER A 639 8.65 -1.84 -38.47
C SER A 639 9.92 -1.02 -38.40
N ASN A 640 9.79 0.24 -37.94
CA ASN A 640 10.90 1.18 -37.66
C ASN A 640 12.06 1.10 -38.68
N THR A 641 11.73 1.22 -39.97
CA THR A 641 12.67 1.04 -41.08
C THR A 641 13.26 2.40 -41.46
N THR A 642 14.60 2.51 -41.52
CA THR A 642 15.27 3.67 -42.12
C THR A 642 15.94 3.23 -43.41
N THR A 643 15.57 3.86 -44.51
CA THR A 643 16.02 3.46 -45.86
C THR A 643 16.13 4.68 -46.78
N ARG A 644 16.41 4.46 -48.07
CA ARG A 644 16.57 5.49 -49.10
C ARG A 644 15.29 5.71 -49.90
N MET A 645 15.02 6.98 -50.18
CA MET A 645 14.03 7.43 -51.16
C MET A 645 14.76 8.11 -52.32
N ARG A 646 14.36 7.81 -53.56
CA ARG A 646 14.87 8.44 -54.78
C ARG A 646 13.78 9.22 -55.48
N VAL A 647 13.99 10.51 -55.71
CA VAL A 647 13.14 11.38 -56.53
C VAL A 647 13.83 11.61 -57.86
N SER A 648 13.13 11.40 -58.97
CA SER A 648 13.69 11.62 -60.31
C SER A 648 12.75 12.41 -61.20
N MET A 649 13.33 13.37 -61.90
CA MET A 649 12.70 14.23 -62.90
C MET A 649 13.41 14.05 -64.24
N LYS A 650 12.67 13.72 -65.31
CA LYS A 650 13.23 13.49 -66.65
C LYS A 650 12.41 14.17 -67.75
N TYR A 651 13.12 14.79 -68.68
CA TYR A 651 12.52 15.43 -69.84
C TYR A 651 11.77 14.47 -70.76
N ASN A 652 10.50 14.79 -71.01
CA ASN A 652 9.62 14.30 -72.06
C ASN A 652 9.43 12.77 -72.15
N ALA A 653 9.80 12.01 -71.11
CA ALA A 653 9.64 10.56 -71.07
C ALA A 653 9.75 10.04 -69.64
N ALA A 654 9.07 8.92 -69.36
CA ALA A 654 9.25 8.20 -68.11
C ALA A 654 10.66 7.59 -67.98
N GLN A 655 11.08 7.39 -66.73
CA GLN A 655 12.37 6.86 -66.32
C GLN A 655 12.23 5.62 -65.42
N SER A 656 13.30 4.84 -65.36
CA SER A 656 13.51 3.80 -64.35
C SER A 656 14.37 4.32 -63.19
N SER A 657 14.35 3.61 -62.07
CA SER A 657 15.07 3.99 -60.84
C SER A 657 16.59 3.98 -60.96
N CYS A 658 17.15 3.26 -61.94
CA CYS A 658 18.58 3.07 -62.15
C CYS A 658 19.03 3.54 -63.55
N GLU A 659 18.58 4.72 -63.98
CA GLU A 659 18.77 5.22 -65.35
C GLU A 659 19.69 6.44 -65.40
N THR A 660 20.51 6.52 -66.45
CA THR A 660 21.16 7.77 -66.88
C THR A 660 20.47 8.32 -68.11
N PHE A 661 20.02 9.57 -68.06
CA PHE A 661 19.27 10.22 -69.14
C PHE A 661 19.86 11.57 -69.56
N SER A 662 19.42 12.09 -70.71
CA SER A 662 20.06 13.27 -71.33
C SER A 662 19.79 14.55 -70.55
N TYR A 663 18.54 14.80 -70.15
CA TYR A 663 18.13 16.04 -69.48
C TYR A 663 17.19 15.75 -68.30
N GLY A 664 17.40 16.44 -67.18
CA GLY A 664 16.69 16.27 -65.90
C GLY A 664 17.63 16.00 -64.72
N GLU A 665 17.09 15.52 -63.60
CA GLU A 665 17.83 15.37 -62.34
C GLU A 665 17.30 14.24 -61.45
N VAL A 666 18.16 13.77 -60.54
CA VAL A 666 17.86 12.72 -59.56
C VAL A 666 18.37 13.14 -58.19
N GLU A 667 17.57 12.91 -57.15
CA GLU A 667 17.91 13.23 -55.77
C GLU A 667 17.60 12.05 -54.85
N ASP A 668 18.55 11.72 -53.96
CA ASP A 668 18.38 10.67 -52.96
C ASP A 668 18.24 11.28 -51.55
N TYR A 669 17.28 10.78 -50.77
CA TYR A 669 16.96 11.23 -49.41
C TYR A 669 16.90 10.04 -48.45
N THR A 670 17.08 10.29 -47.14
CA THR A 670 16.78 9.29 -46.12
C THR A 670 15.30 9.35 -45.75
N VAL A 671 14.63 8.20 -45.68
CA VAL A 671 13.27 8.08 -45.15
C VAL A 671 13.30 7.22 -43.89
N SER A 672 12.75 7.75 -42.80
CA SER A 672 12.55 7.06 -41.54
C SER A 672 11.07 6.72 -41.41
N ILE A 673 10.76 5.44 -41.56
CA ILE A 673 9.41 4.87 -41.56
C ILE A 673 9.14 4.32 -40.16
N LEU A 674 8.31 5.03 -39.41
CA LEU A 674 7.81 4.59 -38.11
C LEU A 674 6.75 3.51 -38.32
N GLU A 675 6.74 2.51 -37.44
CA GLU A 675 5.62 1.56 -37.38
C GLU A 675 4.30 2.27 -37.06
N ASP A 676 3.22 1.76 -37.65
CA ASP A 676 1.86 2.12 -37.26
C ASP A 676 1.51 1.35 -35.97
N VAL A 677 1.91 1.91 -34.83
CA VAL A 677 1.56 1.35 -33.52
C VAL A 677 0.18 1.87 -33.13
N PRO A 678 -0.80 0.99 -32.88
CA PRO A 678 -2.05 1.41 -32.24
C PRO A 678 -1.70 2.08 -30.91
N GLN A 679 -2.11 3.34 -30.76
CA GLN A 679 -1.85 4.10 -29.54
C GLN A 679 -2.35 3.32 -28.31
N PRO A 680 -1.52 3.14 -27.26
CA PRO A 680 -1.92 2.34 -26.11
C PRO A 680 -3.12 2.95 -25.40
N CYS A 681 -4.15 2.12 -25.16
CA CYS A 681 -5.37 2.53 -24.46
C CYS A 681 -5.20 2.38 -22.95
N ASN A 682 -5.11 3.50 -22.23
CA ASN A 682 -4.85 3.51 -20.80
C ASN A 682 -6.12 3.26 -19.98
N THR A 683 -5.96 2.59 -18.84
CA THR A 683 -7.07 2.34 -17.91
C THR A 683 -7.42 3.62 -17.15
N PRO A 684 -8.70 4.06 -17.12
CA PRO A 684 -9.10 5.27 -16.41
C PRO A 684 -8.80 5.21 -14.92
N THR A 685 -8.39 6.35 -14.37
CA THR A 685 -8.13 6.52 -12.93
C THR A 685 -9.23 7.33 -12.23
N GLY A 686 -9.24 7.32 -10.89
CA GLY A 686 -10.13 8.20 -10.11
C GLY A 686 -11.61 7.81 -10.14
N LEU A 687 -11.95 6.55 -10.45
CA LEU A 687 -13.33 6.08 -10.38
C LEU A 687 -13.88 6.26 -8.96
N ALA A 688 -14.99 7.00 -8.83
CA ALA A 688 -15.68 7.28 -7.57
C ALA A 688 -17.20 7.23 -7.76
N SER A 689 -17.92 7.00 -6.67
CA SER A 689 -19.39 7.12 -6.62
C SER A 689 -19.81 8.32 -5.78
N SER A 690 -20.90 8.97 -6.18
CA SER A 690 -21.48 10.12 -5.48
C SER A 690 -22.98 10.21 -5.75
N SER A 691 -23.67 11.14 -5.07
CA SER A 691 -25.12 11.38 -5.24
C SER A 691 -25.93 10.07 -5.20
N VAL A 692 -25.55 9.18 -4.28
CA VAL A 692 -26.21 7.89 -4.10
C VAL A 692 -27.56 8.14 -3.46
N THR A 693 -28.61 7.56 -4.03
CA THR A 693 -29.98 7.59 -3.52
C THR A 693 -30.47 6.17 -3.27
N HIS A 694 -31.73 6.01 -2.88
CA HIS A 694 -32.35 4.69 -2.76
C HIS A 694 -32.49 3.93 -4.09
N ASN A 695 -32.36 4.60 -5.25
CA ASN A 695 -32.55 3.96 -6.56
C ASN A 695 -31.58 4.43 -7.66
N SER A 696 -30.56 5.21 -7.33
CA SER A 696 -29.59 5.72 -8.30
C SER A 696 -28.22 6.02 -7.68
N ALA A 697 -27.19 6.14 -8.51
CA ALA A 697 -25.88 6.66 -8.13
C ALA A 697 -25.17 7.31 -9.34
N VAL A 698 -24.30 8.29 -9.09
CA VAL A 698 -23.44 8.89 -10.11
C VAL A 698 -22.03 8.31 -9.99
N LEU A 699 -21.51 7.75 -11.07
CA LEU A 699 -20.13 7.28 -11.19
C LEU A 699 -19.33 8.28 -11.99
N SER A 700 -18.14 8.67 -11.51
CA SER A 700 -17.25 9.65 -12.16
C SER A 700 -15.79 9.20 -12.12
N TRP A 701 -15.00 9.62 -13.11
CA TRP A 701 -13.58 9.25 -13.24
C TRP A 701 -12.77 10.38 -13.90
N ASN A 702 -11.44 10.23 -13.96
CA ASN A 702 -10.55 11.17 -14.64
C ASN A 702 -10.59 10.97 -16.17
N ALA A 703 -10.45 12.05 -16.93
CA ALA A 703 -10.37 11.97 -18.39
C ALA A 703 -9.04 11.33 -18.84
N GLU A 704 -9.12 10.38 -19.75
CA GLU A 704 -7.97 9.80 -20.44
C GLU A 704 -7.82 10.44 -21.83
N ALA A 705 -6.62 10.98 -22.13
CA ALA A 705 -6.38 11.75 -23.35
C ALA A 705 -6.59 10.97 -24.65
N THR A 706 -6.51 9.64 -24.59
CA THR A 706 -6.61 8.73 -25.75
C THR A 706 -7.98 8.05 -25.86
N ALA A 707 -8.87 8.24 -24.89
CA ALA A 707 -10.18 7.59 -24.86
C ALA A 707 -11.19 8.36 -25.73
N SER A 708 -11.83 7.63 -26.64
CA SER A 708 -12.96 8.15 -27.44
C SER A 708 -14.31 7.98 -26.72
N SER A 709 -14.40 6.96 -25.85
CA SER A 709 -15.51 6.73 -24.93
C SER A 709 -15.06 5.84 -23.77
N TYR A 710 -15.98 5.51 -22.85
CA TYR A 710 -15.72 4.70 -21.66
C TYR A 710 -16.78 3.61 -21.50
N ILE A 711 -16.35 2.45 -21.00
CA ILE A 711 -17.17 1.27 -20.71
C ILE A 711 -17.28 1.11 -19.19
N VAL A 712 -18.47 1.37 -18.65
CA VAL A 712 -18.79 1.34 -17.21
C VAL A 712 -19.54 0.06 -16.89
N ASP A 713 -18.95 -0.80 -16.08
CA ASP A 713 -19.59 -2.01 -15.57
C ASP A 713 -20.05 -1.79 -14.12
N TYR A 714 -21.28 -2.17 -13.79
CA TYR A 714 -21.78 -2.18 -12.41
C TYR A 714 -22.62 -3.43 -12.11
N ARG A 715 -22.70 -3.83 -10.84
CA ARG A 715 -23.50 -4.98 -10.39
C ARG A 715 -23.87 -4.87 -8.92
N VAL A 716 -24.90 -5.62 -8.50
CA VAL A 716 -25.07 -5.96 -7.08
C VAL A 716 -23.83 -6.75 -6.64
N SER A 717 -23.31 -6.49 -5.43
CA SER A 717 -22.10 -7.14 -4.92
C SER A 717 -22.21 -8.66 -5.00
N GLY A 718 -21.27 -9.30 -5.73
CA GLY A 718 -21.29 -10.75 -6.01
C GLY A 718 -22.22 -11.21 -7.14
N GLY A 719 -22.95 -10.30 -7.79
CA GLY A 719 -23.86 -10.58 -8.92
C GLY A 719 -23.22 -10.56 -10.31
N SER A 720 -24.07 -10.50 -11.34
CA SER A 720 -23.66 -10.36 -12.75
C SER A 720 -23.45 -8.89 -13.15
N TRP A 721 -22.42 -8.63 -13.96
CA TRP A 721 -22.12 -7.30 -14.48
C TRP A 721 -23.17 -6.81 -15.48
N THR A 722 -23.50 -5.52 -15.35
CA THR A 722 -24.30 -4.74 -16.30
C THR A 722 -23.41 -3.63 -16.86
N THR A 723 -23.40 -3.48 -18.19
CA THR A 723 -22.50 -2.54 -18.87
C THR A 723 -23.26 -1.33 -19.41
N VAL A 724 -22.68 -0.14 -19.26
CA VAL A 724 -23.15 1.13 -19.81
C VAL A 724 -21.96 1.84 -20.47
N THR A 725 -22.18 2.51 -21.58
CA THR A 725 -21.14 3.32 -22.23
C THR A 725 -21.36 4.80 -21.98
N SER A 726 -20.28 5.58 -21.91
CA SER A 726 -20.32 7.04 -21.75
C SER A 726 -19.23 7.70 -22.57
N THR A 727 -19.54 8.81 -23.24
CA THR A 727 -18.55 9.70 -23.87
C THR A 727 -18.06 10.81 -22.93
N ASN A 728 -18.72 10.96 -21.77
CA ASN A 728 -18.32 11.88 -20.71
C ASN A 728 -17.56 11.15 -19.60
N THR A 729 -16.90 11.89 -18.72
CA THR A 729 -16.18 11.36 -17.54
C THR A 729 -17.09 11.05 -16.34
N SER A 730 -18.40 10.99 -16.55
CA SER A 730 -19.36 10.52 -15.54
C SER A 730 -20.60 9.90 -16.18
N VAL A 731 -21.26 9.01 -15.44
CA VAL A 731 -22.54 8.41 -15.81
C VAL A 731 -23.45 8.31 -14.58
N THR A 732 -24.75 8.54 -14.78
CA THR A 732 -25.76 8.27 -13.75
C THR A 732 -26.38 6.89 -13.98
N ILE A 733 -26.27 6.01 -13.00
CA ILE A 733 -26.91 4.70 -12.99
C ILE A 733 -28.22 4.82 -12.21
N SER A 734 -29.33 4.38 -12.80
CA SER A 734 -30.68 4.46 -12.22
C SER A 734 -31.35 3.08 -12.17
N GLY A 735 -32.45 2.96 -11.42
CA GLY A 735 -33.16 1.69 -11.25
C GLY A 735 -32.49 0.72 -10.28
N LEU A 736 -31.65 1.23 -9.38
CA LEU A 736 -31.00 0.43 -8.35
C LEU A 736 -32.00 0.01 -7.27
N GLN A 737 -31.75 -1.12 -6.61
CA GLN A 737 -32.53 -1.57 -5.46
C GLN A 737 -32.11 -0.79 -4.22
N ALA A 738 -33.05 -0.41 -3.36
CA ALA A 738 -32.76 0.29 -2.11
C ALA A 738 -31.98 -0.60 -1.13
N SER A 739 -31.16 0.00 -0.26
CA SER A 739 -30.38 -0.69 0.77
C SER A 739 -29.54 -1.85 0.24
N THR A 740 -29.01 -1.72 -0.98
CA THR A 740 -28.31 -2.78 -1.69
C THR A 740 -26.88 -2.34 -2.01
N GLY A 741 -25.90 -3.20 -1.73
CA GLY A 741 -24.50 -2.97 -2.05
C GLY A 741 -24.21 -3.26 -3.53
N TYR A 742 -23.54 -2.32 -4.20
CA TYR A 742 -23.14 -2.39 -5.59
C TYR A 742 -21.62 -2.29 -5.74
N GLU A 743 -21.10 -2.92 -6.79
CA GLU A 743 -19.73 -2.78 -7.27
C GLU A 743 -19.73 -2.13 -8.66
N ALA A 744 -18.75 -1.28 -8.95
CA ALA A 744 -18.57 -0.67 -10.27
C ALA A 744 -17.10 -0.61 -10.70
N ARG A 745 -16.83 -0.72 -12.00
CA ARG A 745 -15.50 -0.63 -12.62
C ARG A 745 -15.58 0.06 -13.99
N ILE A 746 -14.49 0.63 -14.47
CA ILE A 746 -14.45 1.42 -15.71
C ILE A 746 -13.30 1.02 -16.63
N ALA A 747 -13.50 1.04 -17.93
CA ALA A 747 -12.45 0.90 -18.95
C ALA A 747 -12.56 2.02 -20.00
N SER A 748 -11.45 2.38 -20.63
CA SER A 748 -11.42 3.27 -21.80
C SER A 748 -11.68 2.48 -23.06
N ASP A 749 -12.38 3.10 -24.02
CA ASP A 749 -12.49 2.64 -25.41
C ASP A 749 -11.85 3.70 -26.32
N CYS A 750 -10.71 3.33 -26.91
CA CYS A 750 -9.92 4.18 -27.79
C CYS A 750 -10.30 4.03 -29.27
N GLY A 751 -11.38 3.29 -29.59
CA GLY A 751 -11.88 3.06 -30.93
C GLY A 751 -11.26 1.83 -31.61
N ASN A 752 -11.86 1.39 -32.73
CA ASN A 752 -11.39 0.25 -33.54
C ASN A 752 -11.21 -1.08 -32.77
N GLY A 753 -11.97 -1.28 -31.68
CA GLY A 753 -11.86 -2.47 -30.82
C GLY A 753 -10.69 -2.43 -29.84
N ASN A 754 -10.01 -1.29 -29.69
CA ASN A 754 -8.94 -1.08 -28.72
C ASN A 754 -9.48 -0.56 -27.39
N THR A 755 -9.67 -1.46 -26.42
CA THR A 755 -10.15 -1.14 -25.08
C THR A 755 -9.07 -1.38 -24.04
N SER A 756 -9.02 -0.55 -23.00
CA SER A 756 -8.13 -0.79 -21.86
C SER A 756 -8.60 -1.98 -21.01
N ALA A 757 -7.77 -2.42 -20.06
CA ALA A 757 -8.27 -3.21 -18.94
C ALA A 757 -9.28 -2.39 -18.10
N TYR A 758 -10.12 -3.07 -17.34
CA TYR A 758 -10.96 -2.40 -16.34
C TYR A 758 -10.14 -1.94 -15.14
N SER A 759 -10.56 -0.83 -14.53
CA SER A 759 -10.08 -0.32 -13.26
C SER A 759 -10.30 -1.33 -12.11
N GLY A 760 -9.69 -1.05 -10.96
CA GLY A 760 -10.16 -1.62 -9.70
C GLY A 760 -11.65 -1.32 -9.49
N SER A 761 -12.37 -2.25 -8.88
CA SER A 761 -13.78 -2.05 -8.56
C SER A 761 -13.94 -1.17 -7.32
N ILE A 762 -14.85 -0.21 -7.37
CA ILE A 762 -15.32 0.52 -6.20
C ILE A 762 -16.63 -0.09 -5.70
N SER A 763 -16.95 0.12 -4.43
CA SER A 763 -18.22 -0.30 -3.84
C SER A 763 -19.01 0.90 -3.32
N PHE A 764 -20.34 0.84 -3.42
CA PHE A 764 -21.26 1.81 -2.84
C PHE A 764 -22.57 1.14 -2.44
N THR A 765 -23.33 1.70 -1.50
CA THR A 765 -24.60 1.15 -1.03
C THR A 765 -25.71 2.17 -1.20
N THR A 766 -26.82 1.79 -1.81
CA THR A 766 -28.00 2.67 -1.99
C THR A 766 -28.71 2.93 -0.68
N ASP A 767 -29.36 4.10 -0.57
CA ASP A 767 -30.11 4.48 0.62
C ASP A 767 -31.37 3.61 0.83
N GLN A 768 -32.00 3.75 2.00
CA GLN A 768 -33.33 3.18 2.25
C GLN A 768 -34.40 3.87 1.40
N ALA A 769 -35.38 3.09 0.93
CA ALA A 769 -36.54 3.64 0.22
C ALA A 769 -37.36 4.53 1.17
N PRO A 770 -37.91 5.66 0.69
CA PRO A 770 -38.81 6.49 1.49
C PRO A 770 -40.04 5.68 1.97
N PRO A 771 -40.51 5.85 3.22
CA PRO A 771 -41.74 5.21 3.68
C PRO A 771 -42.97 5.75 2.94
N THR A 772 -43.94 4.88 2.63
CA THR A 772 -45.21 5.25 1.98
C THR A 772 -46.11 6.03 2.95
N PRO A 773 -46.75 7.16 2.55
CA PRO A 773 -47.62 7.93 3.43
C PRO A 773 -48.84 7.13 3.94
N PRO A 774 -49.24 7.26 5.22
CA PRO A 774 -50.44 6.61 5.75
C PRO A 774 -51.73 7.22 5.17
N SER A 775 -52.79 6.40 5.06
CA SER A 775 -54.09 6.77 4.47
C SER A 775 -55.15 6.98 5.55
N TYR A 776 -55.62 8.23 5.72
CA TYR A 776 -56.61 8.60 6.73
C TYR A 776 -58.07 8.35 6.30
N CYS A 777 -58.94 8.13 7.28
CA CYS A 777 -60.39 7.99 7.04
C CYS A 777 -61.02 9.30 6.50
N ALA A 778 -62.09 9.17 5.71
CA ALA A 778 -62.83 10.31 5.18
C ALA A 778 -63.71 10.98 6.27
N SER A 779 -63.79 12.31 6.26
CA SER A 779 -64.70 13.10 7.10
C SER A 779 -65.08 14.41 6.40
N LYS A 780 -66.35 14.84 6.50
CA LYS A 780 -66.83 16.09 5.87
C LYS A 780 -68.19 16.54 6.41
N GLY A 781 -68.50 17.83 6.27
CA GLY A 781 -69.88 18.33 6.27
C GLY A 781 -70.52 18.20 4.89
N ASN A 782 -71.79 17.83 4.81
CA ASN A 782 -72.53 17.77 3.54
C ASN A 782 -73.05 19.14 3.11
N ASN A 783 -73.18 20.08 4.04
CA ASN A 783 -73.58 21.45 3.77
C ASN A 783 -72.77 22.41 4.65
N SER A 784 -71.99 23.28 4.00
CA SER A 784 -71.21 24.36 4.62
C SER A 784 -71.68 25.75 4.14
N SER A 785 -72.83 25.84 3.46
CA SER A 785 -73.34 27.11 2.92
C SER A 785 -73.73 28.10 4.00
N ASP A 786 -74.13 27.59 5.17
CA ASP A 786 -74.62 28.38 6.30
C ASP A 786 -73.54 28.61 7.37
N GLU A 787 -72.61 27.66 7.52
CA GLU A 787 -71.46 27.75 8.44
C GLU A 787 -70.20 27.09 7.85
N TRP A 788 -69.03 27.65 8.16
CA TRP A 788 -67.72 27.11 7.79
C TRP A 788 -66.65 27.49 8.82
N ILE A 789 -65.50 26.83 8.79
CA ILE A 789 -64.32 27.21 9.56
C ILE A 789 -63.73 28.43 8.84
N LYS A 790 -63.84 29.60 9.46
CA LYS A 790 -63.31 30.85 8.87
C LYS A 790 -61.82 30.99 9.15
N LYS A 791 -61.38 30.54 10.32
CA LYS A 791 -59.99 30.67 10.71
C LYS A 791 -59.62 29.75 11.85
N ILE A 792 -58.43 29.17 11.73
CA ILE A 792 -57.71 28.56 12.85
C ILE A 792 -56.44 29.35 13.12
N THR A 793 -56.19 29.64 14.39
CA THR A 793 -54.91 30.12 14.91
C THR A 793 -54.41 29.13 15.95
N LEU A 794 -53.22 28.57 15.76
CA LEU A 794 -52.57 27.63 16.67
C LEU A 794 -51.12 28.07 16.91
N GLY A 795 -50.85 28.66 18.08
CA GLY A 795 -49.57 29.33 18.33
C GLY A 795 -49.30 30.45 17.30
N ASN A 796 -48.22 30.32 16.53
CA ASN A 796 -47.88 31.26 15.45
C ASN A 796 -48.49 30.88 14.09
N PHE A 797 -49.07 29.68 13.97
CA PHE A 797 -49.74 29.26 12.74
C PHE A 797 -51.11 29.92 12.64
N VAL A 798 -51.42 30.47 11.47
CA VAL A 798 -52.72 31.06 11.14
C VAL A 798 -53.12 30.58 9.77
N ASN A 799 -54.28 29.93 9.66
CA ASN A 799 -54.94 29.67 8.39
C ASN A 799 -56.28 30.39 8.36
N ASN A 800 -56.47 31.29 7.40
CA ASN A 800 -57.76 31.93 7.14
C ASN A 800 -58.44 31.14 6.02
N SER A 801 -59.28 30.20 6.40
CA SER A 801 -60.10 29.42 5.49
C SER A 801 -61.45 30.08 5.22
N GLY A 802 -62.24 29.44 4.38
CA GLY A 802 -63.58 29.89 4.03
C GLY A 802 -64.44 28.67 3.76
N ASN A 803 -65.62 28.88 3.21
CA ASN A 803 -66.47 27.76 2.83
C ASN A 803 -65.80 26.92 1.72
N ASN A 804 -65.29 25.73 2.06
CA ASN A 804 -64.62 24.81 1.14
C ASN A 804 -65.52 23.64 0.69
N GLY A 805 -66.85 23.76 0.82
CA GLY A 805 -67.78 22.69 0.47
C GLY A 805 -67.80 21.53 1.48
N GLY A 806 -67.47 21.84 2.75
CA GLY A 806 -67.57 20.93 3.88
C GLY A 806 -66.32 20.09 4.16
N TYR A 807 -65.29 20.15 3.30
CA TYR A 807 -63.96 19.60 3.57
C TYR A 807 -62.84 20.44 2.92
N GLY A 808 -61.86 20.86 3.71
CA GLY A 808 -60.64 21.55 3.26
C GLY A 808 -59.37 20.70 3.45
N ASP A 809 -58.61 20.49 2.37
CA ASP A 809 -57.30 19.82 2.43
C ASP A 809 -56.16 20.86 2.37
N PHE A 810 -55.45 21.02 3.49
CA PHE A 810 -54.32 21.93 3.64
C PHE A 810 -53.00 21.18 3.91
N THR A 811 -52.86 19.96 3.37
CA THR A 811 -51.75 19.07 3.72
C THR A 811 -50.50 19.22 2.86
N SER A 812 -50.57 20.09 1.85
CA SER A 812 -49.45 20.44 0.98
C SER A 812 -48.32 21.20 1.67
N SER A 813 -48.52 21.70 2.90
CA SER A 813 -47.50 22.40 3.67
C SER A 813 -47.59 22.04 5.14
N ALA A 814 -46.44 21.77 5.76
CA ALA A 814 -46.35 21.40 7.16
C ALA A 814 -45.98 22.60 8.04
N PHE A 815 -46.61 22.72 9.20
CA PHE A 815 -46.16 23.63 10.26
C PHE A 815 -45.63 22.85 11.47
N ALA A 816 -44.71 23.45 12.21
CA ALA A 816 -43.98 22.77 13.27
C ALA A 816 -44.73 22.80 14.61
N LEU A 817 -44.82 21.65 15.27
CA LEU A 817 -45.25 21.50 16.66
C LEU A 817 -44.17 20.73 17.44
N SER A 818 -44.07 21.03 18.73
CA SER A 818 -43.03 20.50 19.60
C SER A 818 -43.60 19.74 20.78
N LYS A 819 -43.03 18.57 21.06
CA LYS A 819 -43.42 17.71 22.19
C LYS A 819 -43.25 18.42 23.52
N GLY A 820 -44.23 18.30 24.40
CA GLY A 820 -44.28 18.93 25.72
C GLY A 820 -44.64 20.41 25.71
N VAL A 821 -44.89 21.01 24.53
CA VAL A 821 -45.28 22.43 24.42
C VAL A 821 -46.79 22.55 24.34
N SER A 822 -47.34 23.50 25.12
CA SER A 822 -48.75 23.88 25.07
C SER A 822 -48.96 25.02 24.08
N TYR A 823 -49.90 24.85 23.16
CA TYR A 823 -50.20 25.82 22.11
C TYR A 823 -51.57 26.45 22.35
N ASN A 824 -51.61 27.79 22.34
CA ASN A 824 -52.88 28.52 22.37
C ASN A 824 -53.62 28.36 21.04
N LEU A 825 -54.92 28.13 21.12
CA LEU A 825 -55.83 27.88 20.03
C LEU A 825 -56.92 28.96 20.01
N LEU A 826 -57.21 29.49 18.82
CA LEU A 826 -58.38 30.31 18.53
C LEU A 826 -59.03 29.81 17.22
N LEU A 827 -60.29 29.44 17.32
CA LEU A 827 -61.15 28.97 16.24
C LEU A 827 -62.25 30.01 16.01
N GLU A 828 -62.36 30.50 14.79
CA GLU A 828 -63.37 31.49 14.41
C GLU A 828 -64.38 30.83 13.44
N PRO A 829 -65.67 30.72 13.80
CA PRO A 829 -66.69 30.30 12.85
C PRO A 829 -66.96 31.41 11.82
N GLY A 830 -67.23 31.00 10.59
CA GLY A 830 -67.81 31.82 9.54
C GLY A 830 -69.26 31.45 9.32
N PHE A 831 -70.12 32.44 9.10
CA PHE A 831 -71.53 32.21 8.84
C PHE A 831 -72.02 33.00 7.64
N SER A 832 -73.03 32.46 6.96
CA SER A 832 -73.72 33.16 5.89
C SER A 832 -74.43 34.42 6.43
N SER A 833 -74.33 35.51 5.67
CA SER A 833 -75.02 36.76 5.99
C SER A 833 -76.35 36.83 5.24
N GLY A 834 -77.45 36.98 5.98
CA GLY A 834 -78.79 37.18 5.43
C GLY A 834 -79.14 38.67 5.30
N LEU A 835 -80.33 38.96 4.76
CA LEU A 835 -80.82 40.32 4.49
C LEU A 835 -80.90 41.24 5.73
N PHE A 836 -80.79 40.69 6.95
CA PHE A 836 -80.92 41.41 8.22
C PHE A 836 -79.72 41.24 9.18
N GLY A 837 -78.59 40.69 8.70
CA GLY A 837 -77.37 40.49 9.50
C GLY A 837 -76.75 39.11 9.34
N THR A 838 -75.63 38.87 10.03
CA THR A 838 -74.96 37.57 10.06
C THR A 838 -75.76 36.60 10.93
N ASN A 839 -76.20 35.47 10.36
CA ASN A 839 -76.80 34.39 11.15
C ASN A 839 -75.68 33.75 11.99
N SER A 840 -75.91 33.40 13.24
CA SER A 840 -74.90 32.68 14.05
C SER A 840 -75.52 31.38 14.54
N TYR A 841 -74.88 30.25 14.25
CA TYR A 841 -75.37 28.92 14.61
C TYR A 841 -74.51 28.28 15.70
N PRO A 842 -75.11 27.49 16.61
CA PRO A 842 -74.37 26.77 17.65
C PRO A 842 -73.53 25.62 17.08
N GLU A 843 -72.21 25.80 17.04
CA GLU A 843 -71.24 24.85 16.48
C GLU A 843 -70.45 24.09 17.57
N TYR A 844 -70.25 22.80 17.35
CA TYR A 844 -69.43 21.93 18.19
C TYR A 844 -68.05 21.70 17.54
N TRP A 845 -66.98 21.88 18.31
CA TRP A 845 -65.60 21.85 17.79
C TRP A 845 -64.75 20.75 18.42
N LYS A 846 -64.01 20.02 17.58
CA LYS A 846 -63.01 19.01 17.99
C LYS A 846 -61.76 19.05 17.10
N ILE A 847 -60.61 18.72 17.69
CA ILE A 847 -59.33 18.60 16.98
C ILE A 847 -58.66 17.28 17.34
N TRP A 848 -58.18 16.57 16.31
CA TRP A 848 -57.37 15.37 16.45
C TRP A 848 -55.97 15.55 15.86
N VAL A 849 -54.99 14.86 16.44
CA VAL A 849 -53.63 14.72 15.90
C VAL A 849 -53.26 13.25 15.94
N ASP A 850 -52.84 12.70 14.81
CA ASP A 850 -52.29 11.33 14.73
C ASP A 850 -50.88 11.36 15.35
N LEU A 851 -50.78 11.01 16.63
CA LEU A 851 -49.55 11.20 17.40
C LEU A 851 -48.57 10.04 17.21
N ASN A 852 -49.07 8.87 16.81
CA ASN A 852 -48.29 7.65 16.63
C ASN A 852 -47.94 7.36 15.15
N GLN A 853 -48.42 8.19 14.22
CA GLN A 853 -48.19 8.12 12.77
C GLN A 853 -48.69 6.82 12.12
N ASP A 854 -49.76 6.23 12.64
CA ASP A 854 -50.30 4.98 12.11
C ASP A 854 -51.41 5.17 11.06
N GLY A 855 -51.87 6.41 10.87
CA GLY A 855 -52.88 6.75 9.87
C GLY A 855 -54.32 6.78 10.37
N ASP A 856 -54.57 6.65 11.67
CA ASP A 856 -55.89 6.86 12.27
C ASP A 856 -55.92 7.92 13.39
N PHE A 857 -57.07 8.05 14.06
CA PHE A 857 -57.32 9.05 15.12
C PHE A 857 -58.03 8.43 16.33
N SER A 858 -58.01 7.09 16.40
CA SER A 858 -58.82 6.32 17.34
C SER A 858 -58.12 6.10 18.67
N ASP A 859 -56.83 6.43 18.74
CA ASP A 859 -56.02 6.15 19.91
C ASP A 859 -56.25 7.12 21.06
N SER A 860 -55.95 6.62 22.27
CA SER A 860 -56.00 7.40 23.49
C SER A 860 -55.00 8.55 23.45
N GLY A 861 -55.50 9.78 23.48
CA GLY A 861 -54.68 11.00 23.51
C GLY A 861 -54.63 11.75 22.18
N GLU A 862 -55.20 11.19 21.11
CA GLU A 862 -55.22 11.82 19.79
C GLU A 862 -56.32 12.86 19.62
N LEU A 863 -57.42 12.77 20.38
CA LEU A 863 -58.34 13.89 20.57
C LEU A 863 -57.66 14.93 21.48
N VAL A 864 -57.03 15.92 20.87
CA VAL A 864 -56.24 16.94 21.59
C VAL A 864 -57.07 18.12 22.09
N PHE A 865 -58.25 18.37 21.50
CA PHE A 865 -59.14 19.45 21.92
C PHE A 865 -60.62 19.12 21.68
N ASP A 866 -61.47 19.42 22.67
CA ASP A 866 -62.93 19.28 22.62
C ASP A 866 -63.58 20.47 23.35
N ALA A 867 -64.44 21.23 22.66
CA ALA A 867 -65.07 22.43 23.22
C ALA A 867 -66.19 22.12 24.23
N GLY A 868 -66.64 20.88 24.37
CA GLY A 868 -67.60 20.41 25.39
C GLY A 868 -69.06 20.86 25.20
N SER A 869 -69.30 22.00 24.54
CA SER A 869 -70.62 22.56 24.28
C SER A 869 -70.64 23.33 22.96
N THR A 870 -71.82 23.49 22.38
CA THR A 870 -71.98 24.22 21.12
C THR A 870 -71.88 25.74 21.35
N SER A 871 -71.13 26.45 20.51
CA SER A 871 -70.94 27.90 20.57
C SER A 871 -71.20 28.53 19.21
N SER A 872 -71.88 29.68 19.18
CA SER A 872 -72.01 30.50 17.97
C SER A 872 -70.99 31.65 17.90
N SER A 873 -70.06 31.69 18.85
CA SER A 873 -68.96 32.66 18.96
C SER A 873 -67.59 31.97 18.83
N ASN A 874 -66.53 32.76 18.64
CA ASN A 874 -65.15 32.26 18.60
C ASN A 874 -64.84 31.36 19.81
N VAL A 875 -64.18 30.23 19.55
CA VAL A 875 -63.77 29.26 20.56
C VAL A 875 -62.27 29.39 20.78
N SER A 876 -61.87 29.61 22.03
CA SER A 876 -60.45 29.67 22.41
C SER A 876 -60.11 28.59 23.42
N GLY A 877 -58.89 28.08 23.36
CA GLY A 877 -58.40 27.09 24.31
C GLY A 877 -56.90 26.86 24.14
N SER A 878 -56.42 25.72 24.63
CA SER A 878 -55.04 25.27 24.41
C SER A 878 -54.96 23.76 24.50
N PHE A 879 -54.01 23.16 23.79
CA PHE A 879 -53.65 21.76 23.97
C PHE A 879 -52.13 21.57 23.93
N THR A 880 -51.66 20.46 24.49
CA THR A 880 -50.24 20.14 24.59
C THR A 880 -49.93 18.91 23.74
N ILE A 881 -48.86 18.95 22.94
CA ILE A 881 -48.36 17.75 22.27
C ILE A 881 -47.68 16.86 23.31
N PRO A 882 -48.11 15.62 23.54
CA PRO A 882 -47.50 14.78 24.57
C PRO A 882 -46.06 14.40 24.20
N SER A 883 -45.25 14.14 25.22
CA SER A 883 -43.87 13.67 25.03
C SER A 883 -43.77 12.31 24.33
N SER A 884 -44.85 11.53 24.36
CA SER A 884 -44.97 10.23 23.70
C SER A 884 -45.20 10.29 22.19
N ALA A 885 -45.51 11.46 21.62
CA ALA A 885 -45.74 11.59 20.18
C ALA A 885 -44.50 11.15 19.37
N LEU A 886 -44.66 10.64 18.15
CA LEU A 886 -43.54 10.33 17.25
C LEU A 886 -43.01 11.59 16.55
N ASN A 887 -41.71 11.59 16.24
CA ASN A 887 -41.12 12.67 15.44
C ASN A 887 -41.47 12.47 13.96
N GLY A 888 -41.72 13.55 13.23
CA GLY A 888 -42.00 13.49 11.79
C GLY A 888 -43.29 14.20 11.40
N ASN A 889 -43.62 14.11 10.10
CA ASN A 889 -44.86 14.67 9.59
C ASN A 889 -46.03 13.74 9.92
N THR A 890 -47.12 14.30 10.43
CA THR A 890 -48.38 13.60 10.71
C THR A 890 -49.57 14.49 10.40
N ARG A 891 -50.80 13.96 10.53
CA ARG A 891 -52.05 14.67 10.27
C ARG A 891 -52.63 15.31 11.52
N LEU A 892 -53.10 16.56 11.37
CA LEU A 892 -53.99 17.24 12.31
C LEU A 892 -55.32 17.49 11.61
N ARG A 893 -56.44 17.11 12.26
CA ARG A 893 -57.80 17.29 11.76
C ARG A 893 -58.60 18.22 12.67
N VAL A 894 -59.20 19.25 12.11
CA VAL A 894 -60.11 20.18 12.79
C VAL A 894 -61.51 19.93 12.27
N SER A 895 -62.51 19.81 13.14
CA SER A 895 -63.89 19.62 12.72
C SER A 895 -64.84 20.53 13.49
N MET A 896 -65.77 21.12 12.75
CA MET A 896 -66.86 21.98 13.22
C MET A 896 -68.19 21.38 12.75
N LYS A 897 -69.11 21.09 13.69
CA LYS A 897 -70.41 20.48 13.39
C LYS A 897 -71.57 21.18 14.11
N TYR A 898 -72.65 21.40 13.37
CA TYR A 898 -73.85 22.01 13.91
C TYR A 898 -74.52 21.15 14.99
N ASN A 899 -74.79 21.77 16.14
CA ASN A 899 -75.69 21.27 17.18
C ASN A 899 -75.42 19.84 17.71
N GLY A 900 -74.17 19.38 17.69
CA GLY A 900 -73.82 18.08 18.28
C GLY A 900 -72.37 17.67 18.08
N ALA A 901 -71.88 16.79 18.96
CA ALA A 901 -70.54 16.24 18.88
C ALA A 901 -70.34 15.31 17.66
N GLN A 902 -69.09 15.21 17.22
CA GLN A 902 -68.64 14.47 16.05
C GLN A 902 -67.45 13.54 16.34
N SER A 903 -67.28 12.52 15.50
CA SER A 903 -66.12 11.62 15.48
C SER A 903 -65.12 12.01 14.37
N PRO A 904 -63.83 11.58 14.45
CA PRO A 904 -62.81 11.99 13.46
C PRO A 904 -63.07 11.42 12.05
N CYS A 905 -63.88 10.37 11.93
CA CYS A 905 -64.18 9.67 10.67
C CYS A 905 -65.68 9.77 10.33
N GLU A 906 -66.29 10.95 10.48
CA GLU A 906 -67.72 11.15 10.31
C GLU A 906 -68.07 12.03 9.11
N THR A 907 -69.19 11.73 8.46
CA THR A 907 -69.87 12.67 7.56
C THR A 907 -71.16 13.15 8.21
N PHE A 908 -71.35 14.47 8.29
CA PHE A 908 -72.49 15.09 8.98
C PHE A 908 -73.22 16.13 8.12
N SER A 909 -74.43 16.51 8.51
CA SER A 909 -75.32 17.34 7.67
C SER A 909 -74.82 18.77 7.46
N TYR A 910 -74.32 19.42 8.51
CA TYR A 910 -74.07 20.86 8.57
C TYR A 910 -72.75 21.15 9.31
N GLY A 911 -71.84 21.91 8.69
CA GLY A 911 -70.50 22.25 9.19
C GLY A 911 -69.35 21.89 8.24
N GLU A 912 -68.13 21.77 8.75
CA GLU A 912 -66.90 21.58 7.94
C GLU A 912 -65.78 20.83 8.69
N VAL A 913 -64.88 20.22 7.91
CA VAL A 913 -63.67 19.53 8.38
C VAL A 913 -62.45 20.05 7.62
N GLU A 914 -61.34 20.27 8.31
CA GLU A 914 -60.07 20.70 7.70
C GLU A 914 -58.92 19.81 8.16
N ASP A 915 -58.09 19.41 7.20
CA ASP A 915 -56.91 18.58 7.43
C ASP A 915 -55.61 19.36 7.16
N TYR A 916 -54.63 19.20 8.05
CA TYR A 916 -53.31 19.84 7.98
C TYR A 916 -52.19 18.84 8.18
N THR A 917 -51.03 19.09 7.55
CA THR A 917 -49.80 18.39 7.90
C THR A 917 -49.10 19.13 9.04
N VAL A 918 -48.72 18.42 10.10
CA VAL A 918 -47.91 18.96 11.20
C VAL A 918 -46.60 18.18 11.32
N ASN A 919 -45.48 18.89 11.48
CA ASN A 919 -44.19 18.26 11.77
C ASN A 919 -43.98 18.26 13.29
N ILE A 920 -44.09 17.09 13.92
CA ILE A 920 -43.81 16.92 15.34
C ILE A 920 -42.32 16.72 15.53
N SER A 921 -41.74 17.54 16.38
CA SER A 921 -40.33 17.47 16.77
C SER A 921 -40.21 17.49 18.30
N SER A 922 -39.09 17.01 18.84
CA SER A 922 -38.78 17.23 20.25
C SER A 922 -38.80 18.73 20.57
N ALA A 923 -39.23 19.14 21.77
CA ALA A 923 -39.09 20.53 22.22
C ALA A 923 -37.62 20.93 22.22
N ASN A 924 -37.21 21.59 21.14
CA ASN A 924 -35.99 22.35 21.10
C ASN A 924 -36.35 23.75 21.57
N THR A 925 -35.79 24.16 22.69
CA THR A 925 -35.49 25.57 22.96
C THR A 925 -34.82 26.14 21.71
N THR A 926 -35.59 26.88 20.93
CA THR A 926 -35.29 27.50 19.63
C THR A 926 -33.92 28.22 19.63
N ALA A 927 -33.12 28.29 18.55
CA ALA A 927 -33.49 28.28 17.13
C ALA A 927 -32.32 27.94 16.17
N SER A 928 -32.74 27.42 15.00
CA SER A 928 -32.18 27.52 13.62
C SER A 928 -30.90 26.75 13.22
N ALA A 929 -31.17 25.57 12.64
CA ALA A 929 -30.72 25.01 11.34
C ALA A 929 -29.25 25.12 10.89
N GLY A 930 -28.58 23.97 10.80
CA GLY A 930 -27.38 23.71 10.01
C GLY A 930 -26.85 22.29 10.23
N MET A 931 -26.94 21.45 9.19
CA MET A 931 -26.26 20.16 8.87
C MET A 931 -25.58 19.34 10.00
N GLN A 932 -25.91 18.04 10.08
CA GLN A 932 -25.25 17.07 10.95
C GLN A 932 -23.78 16.84 10.50
N TYR A 933 -22.84 16.90 11.46
CA TYR A 933 -21.46 16.41 11.33
C TYR A 933 -21.12 15.50 12.51
N SER A 934 -20.31 14.47 12.23
CA SER A 934 -19.75 13.49 13.17
C SER A 934 -19.11 14.16 14.39
N ALA A 935 -19.36 13.61 15.58
CA ALA A 935 -18.79 14.10 16.83
C ALA A 935 -17.26 13.98 16.84
N GLY A 936 -16.53 15.10 17.02
CA GLY A 936 -15.11 15.09 17.40
C GLY A 936 -14.20 16.23 16.90
N GLU A 937 -14.63 17.07 15.96
CA GLU A 937 -13.74 18.07 15.33
C GLU A 937 -14.16 19.52 15.62
N LEU A 938 -13.23 20.36 16.12
CA LEU A 938 -13.44 21.79 16.36
C LEU A 938 -13.68 22.54 15.04
N SER A 939 -14.84 23.18 14.90
CA SER A 939 -15.22 23.94 13.70
C SER A 939 -15.83 25.30 14.05
N VAL A 940 -15.69 26.26 13.12
CA VAL A 940 -16.18 27.64 13.27
C VAL A 940 -16.88 28.14 12.00
N GLU A 941 -17.97 28.87 12.18
CA GLU A 941 -18.77 29.44 11.09
C GLU A 941 -19.06 30.92 11.37
N LEU A 942 -19.01 31.77 10.33
CA LEU A 942 -19.18 33.23 10.45
C LEU A 942 -20.32 33.70 9.55
N ALA A 943 -21.33 34.35 10.13
CA ALA A 943 -22.45 34.93 9.37
C ALA A 943 -22.95 36.26 9.97
N PRO A 944 -23.23 37.29 9.14
CA PRO A 944 -22.95 37.37 7.71
C PRO A 944 -21.45 37.55 7.42
N ASN A 945 -20.98 37.00 6.31
CA ASN A 945 -19.61 37.22 5.81
C ASN A 945 -19.65 37.33 4.27
N PRO A 946 -19.56 38.54 3.69
CA PRO A 946 -19.10 39.78 4.32
C PRO A 946 -20.10 40.40 5.32
N THR A 947 -19.60 41.05 6.38
CA THR A 947 -20.39 41.83 7.34
C THR A 947 -20.19 43.34 7.13
N PHE A 948 -21.15 44.15 7.58
CA PHE A 948 -20.98 45.61 7.67
C PHE A 948 -20.44 46.05 9.03
N ASN A 949 -20.88 45.45 10.12
CA ASN A 949 -20.52 45.88 11.48
C ASN A 949 -20.43 44.72 12.46
N ILE A 950 -21.39 43.78 12.44
CA ILE A 950 -21.47 42.67 13.39
C ILE A 950 -21.49 41.34 12.62
N ALA A 951 -20.61 40.42 12.97
CA ALA A 951 -20.63 39.04 12.49
C ALA A 951 -20.84 38.08 13.64
N GLU A 952 -21.68 37.07 13.47
CA GLU A 952 -21.90 36.01 14.45
C GLU A 952 -20.92 34.86 14.18
N LEU A 953 -20.07 34.56 15.16
CA LEU A 953 -19.17 33.42 15.17
C LEU A 953 -19.84 32.25 15.90
N THR A 954 -20.20 31.21 15.14
CA THR A 954 -20.69 29.94 15.70
C THR A 954 -19.50 29.00 15.91
N ILE A 955 -19.35 28.43 17.11
CA ILE A 955 -18.26 27.52 17.48
C ILE A 955 -18.85 26.16 17.84
N ARG A 956 -18.29 25.07 17.31
CA ARG A 956 -18.71 23.70 17.57
C ARG A 956 -17.49 22.84 17.93
N GLY A 957 -17.63 21.89 18.85
CA GLY A 957 -16.53 20.99 19.26
C GLY A 957 -15.60 21.56 20.34
N LEU A 958 -16.08 22.44 21.23
CA LEU A 958 -15.30 22.92 22.38
C LEU A 958 -15.09 21.79 23.41
N ALA A 959 -13.85 21.60 23.84
CA ALA A 959 -13.49 20.65 24.87
C ALA A 959 -14.06 21.10 26.23
N THR A 960 -14.52 20.14 27.04
CA THR A 960 -15.26 20.40 28.29
C THR A 960 -14.36 20.84 29.46
N ASP A 961 -13.05 20.75 29.30
CA ASP A 961 -12.07 20.74 30.40
C ASP A 961 -10.92 21.74 30.26
N GLU A 962 -10.84 22.57 29.21
CA GLU A 962 -9.72 23.52 29.04
C GLU A 962 -10.09 24.95 28.56
N LYS A 963 -9.19 25.92 28.87
CA LYS A 963 -9.30 27.36 28.58
C LYS A 963 -9.37 27.63 27.07
N SER A 964 -10.56 27.68 26.50
CA SER A 964 -10.76 28.03 25.10
C SER A 964 -10.67 29.55 24.89
N SER A 965 -10.23 30.00 23.71
CA SER A 965 -10.13 31.44 23.40
C SER A 965 -10.44 31.76 21.94
N ILE A 966 -11.01 32.94 21.73
CA ILE A 966 -11.28 33.57 20.44
C ILE A 966 -10.33 34.75 20.29
N LEU A 967 -9.69 34.86 19.13
CA LEU A 967 -8.82 35.96 18.75
C LEU A 967 -9.21 36.42 17.33
N VAL A 968 -9.47 37.71 17.15
CA VAL A 968 -9.65 38.33 15.84
C VAL A 968 -8.55 39.36 15.64
N SER A 969 -7.84 39.27 14.51
CA SER A 969 -6.83 40.24 14.11
C SER A 969 -7.07 40.74 12.69
N ASP A 970 -6.59 41.94 12.37
CA ASP A 970 -6.47 42.34 10.96
C ASP A 970 -5.30 41.60 10.28
N ILE A 971 -5.13 41.80 8.97
CA ILE A 971 -4.06 41.15 8.18
C ILE A 971 -2.63 41.55 8.61
N THR A 972 -2.47 42.61 9.40
CA THR A 972 -1.16 43.02 9.95
C THR A 972 -0.85 42.36 11.28
N GLY A 973 -1.79 41.58 11.82
CA GLY A 973 -1.67 40.89 13.11
C GLY A 973 -2.09 41.73 14.31
N ARG A 974 -2.63 42.94 14.11
CA ARG A 974 -3.19 43.76 15.19
C ARG A 974 -4.50 43.13 15.66
N VAL A 975 -4.56 42.77 16.94
CA VAL A 975 -5.72 42.13 17.56
C VAL A 975 -6.81 43.17 17.79
N VAL A 976 -7.99 42.91 17.25
CA VAL A 976 -9.16 43.79 17.33
C VAL A 976 -10.26 43.24 18.26
N TYR A 977 -10.24 41.92 18.53
CA TYR A 977 -11.14 41.28 19.47
C TYR A 977 -10.46 40.07 20.13
N GLN A 978 -10.62 39.91 21.45
CA GLN A 978 -10.13 38.74 22.17
C GLN A 978 -11.05 38.38 23.34
N GLN A 979 -11.39 37.10 23.48
CA GLN A 979 -12.25 36.61 24.56
C GLN A 979 -11.91 35.17 24.96
N ALA A 980 -11.96 34.87 26.26
CA ALA A 980 -11.88 33.49 26.77
C ALA A 980 -13.28 32.85 26.84
N VAL A 981 -13.39 31.54 26.53
CA VAL A 981 -14.66 30.80 26.43
C VAL A 981 -14.60 29.55 27.32
N VAL A 982 -15.69 29.27 28.03
CA VAL A 982 -15.85 28.09 28.90
C VAL A 982 -17.07 27.30 28.45
N ALA A 983 -16.99 25.96 28.44
CA ALA A 983 -17.91 25.04 27.74
C ALA A 983 -19.38 25.05 28.21
N ALA A 984 -19.74 25.80 29.25
CA ALA A 984 -21.12 25.91 29.69
C ALA A 984 -21.83 27.11 29.01
N SER A 985 -22.59 26.81 27.96
CA SER A 985 -23.74 27.60 27.46
C SER A 985 -23.53 28.68 26.38
N PHE A 986 -22.53 28.63 25.50
CA PHE A 986 -22.51 29.54 24.32
C PHE A 986 -21.85 28.91 23.09
N ASN A 987 -22.64 28.52 22.08
CA ASN A 987 -22.14 28.10 20.75
C ASN A 987 -22.05 29.25 19.75
N LYS A 988 -22.38 30.49 20.15
CA LYS A 988 -22.43 31.68 19.29
C LYS A 988 -21.86 32.90 20.02
N VAL A 989 -20.97 33.65 19.36
CA VAL A 989 -20.34 34.88 19.86
C VAL A 989 -20.50 35.97 18.81
N GLN A 990 -21.00 37.15 19.20
CA GLN A 990 -21.05 38.31 18.31
C GLN A 990 -19.69 39.00 18.27
N LEU A 991 -19.13 39.11 17.07
CA LEU A 991 -17.94 39.89 16.76
C LEU A 991 -18.40 41.26 16.27
N ASP A 992 -18.33 42.25 17.15
CA ASP A 992 -18.61 43.64 16.80
C ASP A 992 -17.34 44.31 16.27
N LEU A 993 -17.34 44.60 14.97
CA LEU A 993 -16.29 45.32 14.26
C LEU A 993 -16.72 46.75 13.94
N SER A 994 -17.78 47.31 14.54
CA SER A 994 -18.34 48.62 14.18
C SER A 994 -17.30 49.75 14.17
N ASN A 995 -16.27 49.66 15.03
CA ASN A 995 -15.20 50.66 15.15
C ASN A 995 -13.95 50.35 14.31
N GLU A 996 -13.94 49.28 13.53
CA GLU A 996 -12.81 48.86 12.70
C GLU A 996 -13.01 49.27 11.22
N ASP A 997 -11.93 49.43 10.46
CA ASP A 997 -12.01 49.81 9.04
C ASP A 997 -12.55 48.67 8.15
N ALA A 998 -13.05 49.00 6.95
CA ALA A 998 -13.39 47.99 5.96
C ALA A 998 -12.14 47.22 5.54
N GLY A 999 -12.19 45.88 5.53
CA GLY A 999 -10.99 45.06 5.36
C GLY A 999 -11.19 43.58 5.65
N VAL A 1000 -10.10 42.82 5.59
CA VAL A 1000 -10.07 41.38 5.89
C VAL A 1000 -9.52 41.16 7.30
N TYR A 1001 -10.21 40.33 8.06
CA TYR A 1001 -9.88 39.95 9.42
C TYR A 1001 -9.73 38.43 9.52
N ILE A 1002 -8.81 37.97 10.38
CA ILE A 1002 -8.56 36.56 10.66
C ILE A 1002 -9.13 36.24 12.03
N VAL A 1003 -10.05 35.27 12.08
CA VAL A 1003 -10.66 34.76 13.32
C VAL A 1003 -10.00 33.43 13.66
N ILE A 1004 -9.47 33.32 14.87
CA ILE A 1004 -8.80 32.13 15.40
C ILE A 1004 -9.53 31.69 16.67
N VAL A 1005 -9.95 30.43 16.70
CA VAL A 1005 -10.50 29.79 17.89
C VAL A 1005 -9.58 28.64 18.31
N LYS A 1006 -9.23 28.60 19.60
CA LYS A 1006 -8.43 27.54 20.20
C LYS A 1006 -9.21 26.84 21.31
N SER A 1007 -9.17 25.52 21.33
CA SER A 1007 -9.80 24.66 22.34
C SER A 1007 -8.94 23.41 22.52
N GLY A 1008 -8.25 23.29 23.65
CA GLY A 1008 -7.20 22.27 23.85
C GLY A 1008 -6.11 22.37 22.79
N ASP A 1009 -5.73 21.22 22.21
CA ASP A 1009 -4.75 21.13 21.11
C ASP A 1009 -5.32 21.50 19.73
N GLN A 1010 -6.65 21.68 19.62
CA GLN A 1010 -7.31 22.00 18.36
C GLN A 1010 -7.38 23.51 18.11
N LYS A 1011 -7.18 23.92 16.85
CA LYS A 1011 -7.27 25.31 16.39
C LYS A 1011 -8.09 25.37 15.10
N ALA A 1012 -9.11 26.23 15.09
CA ALA A 1012 -9.87 26.56 13.90
C ALA A 1012 -9.58 28.01 13.46
N VAL A 1013 -9.43 28.24 12.15
CA VAL A 1013 -9.13 29.55 11.56
C VAL A 1013 -10.16 29.86 10.48
N SER A 1014 -10.71 31.06 10.50
CA SER A 1014 -11.65 31.52 9.47
C SER A 1014 -11.37 32.97 9.06
N ARG A 1015 -11.75 33.31 7.82
CA ARG A 1015 -11.56 34.64 7.24
C ARG A 1015 -12.86 35.42 7.30
N LEU A 1016 -12.86 36.58 7.93
CA LEU A 1016 -13.99 37.52 8.00
C LEU A 1016 -13.73 38.74 7.11
N VAL A 1017 -14.71 39.16 6.30
CA VAL A 1017 -14.60 40.35 5.45
C VAL A 1017 -15.57 41.42 5.96
N LYS A 1018 -15.07 42.60 6.32
CA LYS A 1018 -15.87 43.79 6.60
C LYS A 1018 -15.95 44.68 5.35
N LYS A 1019 -17.15 45.06 4.95
CA LYS A 1019 -17.41 45.96 3.81
C LYS A 1019 -17.62 47.41 4.21
#